data_AF-A0A2W7ANG0-F1
#
_entry.id   AF-A0A2W7ANG0-F1
#
_cell.length_a   1.000
_cell.length_b   1.000
_cell.length_c   1.000
_cell.angle_alpha   90.00
_cell.angle_beta   90.00
_cell.angle_gamma   90.00
#
_symmetry.space_group_name_H-M   'P 1'
#
loop_
_entity.id
_entity.type
_entity.pdbx_description
1 polymer ?
#
loop_
_entity_poly.entity_id
_entity_poly.type
_entity_poly.pdbx_seq_one_letter_code
_entity_poly.pdbx_strand_id
1 'polypeptide(L)'
;MIDKVISSDVVVAYSQCPRKAFLLLFSDNRGTLHDYPRILEERRKVHQAEYIQTFNQVHEEAKPYNEKNLKKDELFVEATLKVECWEAYCDVLTKVEQDESNRKVMFEPTIVVGTCTITKEQKIELLFIGKVLGQIQKQLPTTGIIVGMDGESHRVKLESGYKVIAPLAKILQEWSKEEPLEPPTLMLNKHCPSCQFQDLCQKQAVKENNLSLLDRMTPKAIQKYNKKGIFTVLQLSYLFRPRSKRKHKTKTPVVKHSLELQALAIKEQKIYIQELPKLTRKLIELFLDIEGIPDQDFHYLIGLSVCENQTISHHAFWANTTNNEKEIWEQLIKKLNEYPEAPIYHYGSYEIKAITELGKRYSSDFEAIKNRLINLTSYIYGKIYFPTYSNSLKAIGNFIRITWDAQNASGLQSLIWRYKWEDSQDSTYQQMLIRYNQNDCNALVILVNEFCKISENPDSQVNIDFADRPKKISTENGKQIHDEFDTILKYAHANYEEAKISISKRNSGDNNERRKIGGQKGHKGYSRLAPAKLNRVIEIPALEKCSKCNTELTDKNSDKAIERIFIDVIFFKNGCKKSIDAYLSQKKYCPICKRYCFPDLFLEQTTHFSFGHGFKAWTIYQRLILRLPYGVIIKQTEDLFCENISSGSISTFIKYRTYATRKKR
;
A
#
# COMPACT_ATOMS: atom_id res chain seq x y z
N MET A 1 45.07 9.95 0.58
CA MET A 1 43.67 10.00 0.08
C MET A 1 43.41 11.44 -0.30
N ILE A 2 42.90 11.69 -1.50
CA ILE A 2 42.48 13.04 -1.88
C ILE A 2 41.15 13.26 -1.14
N ASP A 3 41.14 14.16 -0.15
CA ASP A 3 39.90 14.57 0.50
C ASP A 3 38.97 15.15 -0.57
N LYS A 4 37.85 14.46 -0.81
CA LYS A 4 36.87 14.89 -1.82
C LYS A 4 36.13 16.11 -1.29
N VAL A 5 36.07 17.16 -2.11
CA VAL A 5 35.31 18.38 -1.80
C VAL A 5 33.81 18.11 -1.95
N ILE A 6 33.05 18.46 -0.94
CA ILE A 6 31.59 18.35 -0.90
C ILE A 6 31.00 19.74 -1.18
N SER A 7 30.44 19.91 -2.37
CA SER A 7 29.79 21.15 -2.79
C SER A 7 28.30 21.21 -2.40
N SER A 8 27.70 22.39 -2.51
CA SER A 8 26.25 22.58 -2.39
C SER A 8 25.46 21.61 -3.28
N ASP A 9 25.91 21.39 -4.52
CA ASP A 9 25.27 20.47 -5.47
C ASP A 9 25.20 19.04 -4.95
N VAL A 10 26.26 18.58 -4.28
CA VAL A 10 26.31 17.23 -3.70
C VAL A 10 25.31 17.09 -2.55
N VAL A 11 25.20 18.11 -1.71
CA VAL A 11 24.27 18.13 -0.57
C VAL A 11 22.81 18.15 -1.06
N VAL A 12 22.50 19.02 -2.04
CA VAL A 12 21.19 19.07 -2.68
C VAL A 12 20.89 17.75 -3.39
N ALA A 13 21.85 17.18 -4.12
CA ALA A 13 21.71 15.89 -4.78
C ALA A 13 21.43 14.77 -3.79
N TYR A 14 22.04 14.78 -2.59
CA TYR A 14 21.79 13.77 -1.57
C TYR A 14 20.35 13.86 -1.06
N SER A 15 19.85 15.08 -0.85
CA SER A 15 18.47 15.30 -0.41
C SER A 15 17.43 14.81 -1.44
N GLN A 16 17.76 14.88 -2.74
CA GLN A 16 16.96 14.34 -3.83
C GLN A 16 17.08 12.81 -3.94
N CYS A 17 18.31 12.30 -3.90
CA CYS A 17 18.63 10.88 -4.01
C CYS A 17 20.07 10.59 -3.53
N PRO A 18 20.29 9.79 -2.47
CA PRO A 18 21.63 9.44 -2.01
C PRO A 18 22.52 8.84 -3.09
N ARG A 19 21.95 8.04 -4.00
CA ARG A 19 22.68 7.46 -5.14
C ARG A 19 23.14 8.51 -6.14
N LYS A 20 22.38 9.60 -6.36
CA LYS A 20 22.81 10.73 -7.21
C LYS A 20 24.04 11.41 -6.61
N ALA A 21 24.03 11.72 -5.31
CA ALA A 21 25.17 12.30 -4.63
C ALA A 21 26.41 11.39 -4.66
N PHE A 22 26.23 10.09 -4.44
CA PHE A 22 27.32 9.12 -4.55
C PHE A 22 27.93 9.13 -5.95
N LEU A 23 27.11 9.07 -7.01
CA LEU A 23 27.60 9.11 -8.39
C LEU A 23 28.29 10.45 -8.72
N LEU A 24 27.84 11.58 -8.15
CA LEU A 24 28.53 12.86 -8.32
C LEU A 24 29.90 12.92 -7.63
N LEU A 25 30.11 12.19 -6.53
CA LEU A 25 31.37 12.21 -5.78
C LEU A 25 32.40 11.18 -6.30
N PHE A 26 31.93 9.99 -6.67
CA PHE A 26 32.78 8.81 -6.87
C PHE A 26 32.80 8.28 -8.30
N SER A 27 31.86 8.66 -9.17
CA SER A 27 31.83 8.19 -10.57
C SER A 27 32.46 9.22 -11.51
N ASP A 28 33.35 8.75 -12.39
CA ASP A 28 33.89 9.55 -13.50
C ASP A 28 32.81 9.88 -14.54
N ASN A 29 31.83 8.97 -14.71
CA ASN A 29 30.68 9.23 -15.54
C ASN A 29 29.75 10.21 -14.82
N ARG A 30 29.66 11.43 -15.36
CA ARG A 30 28.77 12.49 -14.87
C ARG A 30 27.31 12.35 -15.34
N GLY A 31 27.00 11.34 -16.17
CA GLY A 31 25.68 11.16 -16.75
C GLY A 31 25.35 12.24 -17.80
N THR A 32 24.11 12.25 -18.26
CA THR A 32 23.62 13.20 -19.27
C THR A 32 22.62 14.13 -18.59
N LEU A 33 22.97 15.41 -18.44
CA LEU A 33 22.06 16.41 -17.89
C LEU A 33 20.79 16.48 -18.74
N HIS A 34 19.64 16.34 -18.07
CA HIS A 34 18.35 16.58 -18.71
C HIS A 34 18.23 18.07 -19.08
N ASP A 35 17.57 18.37 -20.19
CA ASP A 35 17.42 19.73 -20.71
C ASP A 35 16.74 20.68 -19.70
N TYR A 36 15.87 20.14 -18.84
CA TYR A 36 15.10 20.91 -17.85
C TYR A 36 15.98 21.51 -16.73
N PRO A 37 16.78 20.75 -15.96
CA PRO A 37 17.78 21.35 -15.07
C PRO A 37 18.75 22.29 -15.79
N ARG A 38 19.12 22.01 -17.06
CA ARG A 38 20.04 22.86 -17.81
C ARG A 38 19.44 24.25 -18.08
N ILE A 39 18.20 24.33 -18.56
CA ILE A 39 17.55 25.62 -18.83
C ILE A 39 17.29 26.43 -17.55
N LEU A 40 16.97 25.75 -16.44
CA LEU A 40 16.83 26.43 -15.14
C LEU A 40 18.17 27.01 -14.66
N GLU A 41 19.27 26.29 -14.87
CA GLU A 41 20.61 26.78 -14.53
C GLU A 41 21.08 27.91 -15.44
N GLU A 42 20.77 27.86 -16.74
CA GLU A 42 21.01 28.95 -17.68
C GLU A 42 20.25 30.22 -17.26
N ARG A 43 18.96 30.09 -16.92
CA ARG A 43 18.14 31.20 -16.41
C ARG A 43 18.65 31.72 -15.05
N ARG A 44 19.07 30.83 -14.14
CA ARG A 44 19.71 31.21 -12.88
C ARG A 44 20.93 32.10 -13.13
N LYS A 45 21.82 31.71 -14.05
CA LYS A 45 23.04 32.47 -14.36
C LYS A 45 22.77 33.86 -14.94
N VAL A 46 21.78 33.97 -15.83
CA VAL A 46 21.36 35.28 -16.38
C VAL A 46 20.83 36.17 -15.26
N HIS A 47 19.87 35.66 -14.47
CA HIS A 47 19.28 36.40 -13.35
C HIS A 47 20.33 36.79 -12.28
N GLN A 48 21.24 35.88 -11.97
CA GLN A 48 22.37 36.12 -11.06
C GLN A 48 23.27 37.27 -11.56
N ALA A 49 23.65 37.26 -12.83
CA ALA A 49 24.49 38.32 -13.42
C ALA A 49 23.78 39.69 -13.37
N GLU A 50 22.50 39.74 -13.72
CA GLU A 50 21.67 40.95 -13.64
C GLU A 50 21.56 41.45 -12.20
N TYR A 51 21.25 40.56 -11.26
CA TYR A 51 21.13 40.90 -9.84
C TYR A 51 22.45 41.45 -9.27
N ILE A 52 23.58 40.78 -9.52
CA ILE A 52 24.89 41.22 -9.03
C ILE A 52 25.27 42.57 -9.65
N GLN A 53 24.95 42.80 -10.93
CA GLN A 53 25.19 44.09 -11.58
C GLN A 53 24.39 45.20 -10.92
N THR A 54 23.09 45.01 -10.69
CA THR A 54 22.25 45.99 -9.97
C THR A 54 22.70 46.16 -8.52
N PHE A 55 23.09 45.08 -7.84
CA PHE A 55 23.55 45.11 -6.46
C PHE A 55 24.83 45.96 -6.32
N ASN A 56 25.80 45.78 -7.21
CA ASN A 56 27.04 46.57 -7.22
C ASN A 56 26.81 48.05 -7.57
N GLN A 57 25.76 48.39 -8.32
CA GLN A 57 25.39 49.78 -8.60
C GLN A 57 24.76 50.47 -7.39
N VAL A 58 24.03 49.72 -6.56
CA VAL A 58 23.39 50.23 -5.34
C VAL A 58 24.38 50.26 -4.16
N HIS A 59 25.32 49.31 -4.12
CA HIS A 59 26.30 49.13 -3.06
C HIS A 59 27.73 49.24 -3.60
N GLU A 60 28.23 50.46 -3.78
CA GLU A 60 29.61 50.71 -4.24
C GLU A 60 30.67 50.12 -3.28
N GLU A 61 30.32 49.91 -2.02
CA GLU A 61 31.15 49.29 -1.00
C GLU A 61 31.27 47.76 -1.11
N ALA A 62 30.49 47.11 -1.99
CA ALA A 62 30.54 45.67 -2.19
C ALA A 62 31.88 45.24 -2.80
N LYS A 63 32.51 44.22 -2.20
CA LYS A 63 33.83 43.73 -2.64
C LYS A 63 33.81 42.24 -2.98
N PRO A 64 34.71 41.76 -3.85
CA PRO A 64 34.92 40.33 -4.02
C PRO A 64 35.30 39.66 -2.69
N TYR A 65 34.72 38.49 -2.45
CA TYR A 65 34.96 37.76 -1.21
C TYR A 65 36.43 37.41 -0.98
N ASN A 66 36.93 37.71 0.22
CA ASN A 66 38.21 37.24 0.72
C ASN A 66 38.10 36.92 2.21
N GLU A 67 38.36 35.67 2.58
CA GLU A 67 38.26 35.19 3.97
C GLU A 67 39.08 36.03 4.96
N LYS A 68 40.23 36.57 4.54
CA LYS A 68 41.09 37.43 5.39
C LYS A 68 40.46 38.79 5.69
N ASN A 69 39.53 39.24 4.85
CA ASN A 69 38.89 40.54 4.97
C ASN A 69 37.50 40.48 5.62
N LEU A 70 37.04 39.31 6.07
CA LEU A 70 35.72 39.13 6.69
C LEU A 70 35.48 40.07 7.90
N LYS A 71 36.53 40.59 8.54
CA LYS A 71 36.44 41.54 9.65
C LYS A 71 36.42 43.01 9.23
N LYS A 72 36.77 43.32 7.98
CA LYS A 72 37.01 44.69 7.48
C LYS A 72 35.87 45.23 6.63
N ASP A 73 35.32 44.39 5.76
CA ASP A 73 34.30 44.79 4.80
C ASP A 73 32.90 44.37 5.25
N GLU A 74 31.88 45.07 4.76
CA GLU A 74 30.49 44.87 5.18
C GLU A 74 29.66 44.05 4.19
N LEU A 75 30.05 44.07 2.91
CA LEU A 75 29.34 43.41 1.83
C LEU A 75 30.35 42.66 0.95
N PHE A 76 30.07 41.38 0.71
CA PHE A 76 30.81 40.58 -0.26
C PHE A 76 29.90 40.05 -1.35
N VAL A 77 30.40 40.02 -2.58
CA VAL A 77 29.75 39.38 -3.73
C VAL A 77 30.56 38.18 -4.20
N GLU A 78 29.86 37.21 -4.80
CA GLU A 78 30.43 35.99 -5.41
C GLU A 78 31.32 35.20 -4.43
N ALA A 79 30.81 34.96 -3.23
CA ALA A 79 31.56 34.37 -2.15
C ALA A 79 31.66 32.84 -2.25
N THR A 80 32.88 32.34 -2.47
CA THR A 80 33.19 30.91 -2.35
C THR A 80 33.75 30.60 -0.96
N LEU A 81 32.94 30.00 -0.11
CA LEU A 81 33.26 29.60 1.26
C LEU A 81 33.90 28.20 1.25
N LYS A 82 35.10 28.04 1.85
CA LYS A 82 35.79 26.75 1.95
C LYS A 82 36.22 26.47 3.39
N VAL A 83 35.81 25.33 3.94
CA VAL A 83 36.22 24.85 5.27
C VAL A 83 36.31 23.33 5.28
N GLU A 84 37.46 22.78 5.68
CA GLU A 84 37.71 21.33 5.69
C GLU A 84 37.40 20.69 4.32
N CYS A 85 36.38 19.82 4.26
CA CYS A 85 35.89 19.16 3.06
C CYS A 85 34.70 19.88 2.40
N TRP A 86 34.26 21.01 2.95
CA TRP A 86 33.07 21.74 2.51
C TRP A 86 33.44 22.90 1.58
N GLU A 87 32.70 23.02 0.49
CA GLU A 87 32.75 24.17 -0.41
C GLU A 87 31.33 24.65 -0.70
N ALA A 88 31.06 25.93 -0.48
CA ALA A 88 29.74 26.50 -0.71
C ALA A 88 29.88 27.86 -1.41
N TYR A 89 29.15 28.03 -2.50
CA TYR A 89 29.05 29.30 -3.21
C TYR A 89 27.84 30.09 -2.70
N CYS A 90 27.99 31.40 -2.54
CA CYS A 90 26.96 32.33 -2.09
C CYS A 90 27.05 33.60 -2.93
N ASP A 91 25.91 34.12 -3.40
CA ASP A 91 25.88 35.27 -4.30
C ASP A 91 26.27 36.56 -3.59
N VAL A 92 25.69 36.80 -2.40
CA VAL A 92 26.01 37.96 -1.56
C VAL A 92 26.15 37.53 -0.10
N LEU A 93 27.12 38.09 0.61
CA LEU A 93 27.21 38.03 2.07
C LEU A 93 27.04 39.43 2.64
N THR A 94 26.04 39.58 3.50
CA THR A 94 25.73 40.86 4.15
C THR A 94 26.06 40.81 5.62
N LYS A 95 26.83 41.79 6.10
CA LYS A 95 27.13 41.97 7.52
C LYS A 95 25.89 42.51 8.25
N VAL A 96 25.45 41.80 9.28
CA VAL A 96 24.27 42.13 10.11
C VAL A 96 24.70 42.22 11.57
N GLU A 97 24.29 43.27 12.26
CA GLU A 97 24.46 43.41 13.71
C GLU A 97 23.27 42.78 14.43
N GLN A 98 23.53 41.88 15.40
CA GLN A 98 22.47 41.23 16.18
C GLN A 98 22.46 41.79 17.61
N ASP A 99 21.33 42.38 18.00
CA ASP A 99 20.99 42.97 19.33
C ASP A 99 21.97 44.03 19.90
N GLU A 100 21.41 45.18 20.31
CA GLU A 100 22.12 46.32 20.91
C GLU A 100 22.94 45.97 22.17
N SER A 101 22.65 44.82 22.80
CA SER A 101 23.30 44.35 24.03
C SER A 101 24.56 43.51 23.80
N ASN A 102 24.77 42.98 22.58
CA ASN A 102 25.87 42.07 22.30
C ASN A 102 26.37 42.33 20.88
N ARG A 103 27.26 43.33 20.69
CA ARG A 103 27.84 43.79 19.41
C ARG A 103 28.63 42.71 18.65
N LYS A 104 27.98 41.60 18.30
CA LYS A 104 28.52 40.53 17.49
C LYS A 104 28.03 40.73 16.07
N VAL A 105 28.99 41.09 15.25
CA VAL A 105 28.85 41.16 13.80
C VAL A 105 28.72 39.74 13.25
N MET A 106 27.69 39.48 12.45
CA MET A 106 27.46 38.19 11.80
C MET A 106 27.17 38.39 10.32
N PHE A 107 27.63 37.48 9.46
CA PHE A 107 27.27 37.50 8.04
C PHE A 107 26.00 36.67 7.79
N GLU A 108 25.13 37.22 6.95
CA GLU A 108 23.93 36.61 6.42
C GLU A 108 24.13 36.26 4.94
N PRO A 109 23.90 35.00 4.52
CA PRO A 109 24.04 34.60 3.13
C PRO A 109 22.78 34.89 2.30
N THR A 110 22.99 35.31 1.06
CA THR A 110 21.96 35.51 0.04
C THR A 110 22.29 34.65 -1.18
N ILE A 111 21.28 33.92 -1.68
CA ILE A 111 21.38 33.20 -2.97
C ILE A 111 20.36 33.71 -3.98
N VAL A 112 20.76 33.76 -5.25
CA VAL A 112 19.92 34.10 -6.39
C VAL A 112 19.56 32.83 -7.15
N VAL A 113 18.27 32.66 -7.43
CA VAL A 113 17.74 31.42 -8.04
C VAL A 113 17.06 31.68 -9.38
N GLY A 114 16.99 30.63 -10.21
CA GLY A 114 16.34 30.65 -11.53
C GLY A 114 14.86 30.26 -11.52
N THR A 115 14.17 30.41 -10.38
CA THR A 115 12.74 30.12 -10.23
C THR A 115 12.04 31.29 -9.53
N CYS A 116 10.74 31.48 -9.78
CA CYS A 116 9.91 32.46 -9.08
C CYS A 116 9.53 31.95 -7.68
N THR A 117 9.16 30.68 -7.56
CA THR A 117 8.84 30.07 -6.27
C THR A 117 10.05 29.41 -5.62
N ILE A 118 10.13 29.52 -4.28
CA ILE A 118 11.23 28.94 -3.52
C ILE A 118 11.02 27.45 -3.25
N THR A 119 11.90 26.64 -3.84
CA THR A 119 11.90 25.19 -3.73
C THR A 119 12.53 24.70 -2.42
N LYS A 120 12.34 23.41 -2.10
CA LYS A 120 12.97 22.82 -0.91
C LYS A 120 14.47 22.65 -1.09
N GLU A 121 14.88 22.39 -2.32
CA GLU A 121 16.25 22.20 -2.77
C GLU A 121 17.06 23.47 -2.54
N GLN A 122 16.53 24.64 -2.95
CA GLN A 122 17.16 25.95 -2.70
C GLN A 122 17.25 26.29 -1.22
N LYS A 123 16.23 25.91 -0.42
CA LYS A 123 16.31 26.06 1.05
C LYS A 123 17.41 25.19 1.65
N ILE A 124 17.63 23.98 1.11
CA ILE A 124 18.71 23.09 1.55
C ILE A 124 20.07 23.65 1.14
N GLU A 125 20.20 24.21 -0.07
CA GLU A 125 21.38 24.93 -0.54
C GLU A 125 21.74 26.08 0.41
N LEU A 126 20.78 26.96 0.71
CA LEU A 126 20.98 28.07 1.65
C LEU A 126 21.34 27.59 3.07
N LEU A 127 20.68 26.53 3.57
CA LEU A 127 21.01 25.94 4.87
C LEU A 127 22.44 25.40 4.92
N PHE A 128 22.89 24.79 3.83
CA PHE A 128 24.26 24.29 3.73
C PHE A 128 25.28 25.44 3.70
N ILE A 129 25.02 26.49 2.90
CA ILE A 129 25.83 27.71 2.90
C ILE A 129 25.92 28.31 4.30
N GLY A 130 24.79 28.45 5.00
CA GLY A 130 24.74 28.93 6.37
C GLY A 130 25.55 28.07 7.35
N LYS A 131 25.55 26.74 7.18
CA LYS A 131 26.39 25.84 7.97
C LYS A 131 27.88 26.09 7.73
N VAL A 132 28.32 26.17 6.47
CA VAL A 132 29.73 26.41 6.11
C VAL A 132 30.17 27.79 6.61
N LEU A 133 29.37 28.82 6.38
CA LEU A 133 29.60 30.18 6.89
C LEU A 133 29.72 30.18 8.42
N GLY A 134 28.85 29.44 9.11
CA GLY A 134 28.88 29.33 10.56
C GLY A 134 30.14 28.66 11.11
N GLN A 135 30.79 27.78 10.33
CA GLN A 135 32.10 27.24 10.71
C GLN A 135 33.22 28.27 10.55
N ILE A 136 33.17 29.10 9.50
CA ILE A 136 34.14 30.19 9.27
C ILE A 136 34.06 31.25 10.37
N GLN A 137 32.86 31.78 10.63
CA GLN A 137 32.66 32.85 11.61
C GLN A 137 32.44 32.35 13.05
N LYS A 138 32.46 31.02 13.27
CA LYS A 138 32.25 30.33 14.56
C LYS A 138 30.85 30.50 15.18
N GLN A 139 29.89 31.04 14.44
CA GLN A 139 28.51 31.22 14.86
C GLN A 139 27.56 30.99 13.68
N LEU A 140 26.54 30.15 13.87
CA LEU A 140 25.57 29.81 12.82
C LEU A 140 24.64 30.99 12.53
N PRO A 141 24.47 31.37 11.24
CA PRO A 141 23.48 32.37 10.84
C PRO A 141 22.05 31.94 11.21
N THR A 142 21.26 32.87 11.75
CA THR A 142 19.86 32.65 12.12
C THR A 142 18.92 32.73 10.92
N THR A 143 19.27 33.56 9.93
CA THR A 143 18.50 33.78 8.71
C THR A 143 19.42 33.79 7.49
N GLY A 144 18.83 33.66 6.31
CA GLY A 144 19.43 33.90 5.01
C GLY A 144 18.36 34.36 4.01
N ILE A 145 18.77 34.83 2.84
CA ILE A 145 17.87 35.40 1.83
C ILE A 145 17.93 34.56 0.55
N ILE A 146 16.79 34.35 -0.09
CA ILE A 146 16.68 33.78 -1.43
C ILE A 146 15.98 34.79 -2.33
N VAL A 147 16.60 35.16 -3.44
CA VAL A 147 16.05 36.10 -4.42
C VAL A 147 15.48 35.31 -5.60
N GLY A 148 14.16 35.40 -5.79
CA GLY A 148 13.43 34.76 -6.87
C GLY A 148 13.52 35.54 -8.18
N MET A 149 13.22 34.88 -9.32
CA MET A 149 13.19 35.53 -10.65
C MET A 149 12.12 36.61 -10.79
N ASP A 150 11.15 36.67 -9.88
CA ASP A 150 10.19 37.76 -9.76
C ASP A 150 10.79 39.04 -9.16
N GLY A 151 12.06 39.00 -8.73
CA GLY A 151 12.75 40.09 -8.03
C GLY A 151 12.42 40.14 -6.54
N GLU A 152 11.58 39.23 -6.02
CA GLU A 152 11.23 39.21 -4.61
C GLU A 152 12.36 38.57 -3.78
N SER A 153 12.65 39.21 -2.63
CA SER A 153 13.63 38.71 -1.66
C SER A 153 12.92 38.01 -0.50
N HIS A 154 13.14 36.70 -0.38
CA HIS A 154 12.52 35.88 0.66
C HIS A 154 13.51 35.57 1.79
N ARG A 155 13.26 36.12 2.98
CA ARG A 155 14.04 35.79 4.18
C ARG A 155 13.62 34.44 4.78
N VAL A 156 14.57 33.52 4.89
CA VAL A 156 14.38 32.14 5.40
C VAL A 156 15.03 32.00 6.78
N LYS A 157 14.30 31.44 7.76
CA LYS A 157 14.84 31.10 9.08
C LYS A 157 15.64 29.78 9.03
N LEU A 158 16.91 29.82 9.38
CA LEU A 158 17.83 28.69 9.23
C LEU A 158 17.94 27.80 10.48
N GLU A 159 17.68 28.34 11.67
CA GLU A 159 17.88 27.68 12.98
C GLU A 159 17.26 26.27 13.05
N SER A 160 15.99 26.15 12.67
CA SER A 160 15.27 24.87 12.69
C SER A 160 15.75 23.92 11.60
N GLY A 161 16.23 24.45 10.47
CA GLY A 161 16.69 23.69 9.32
C GLY A 161 18.03 22.99 9.54
N TYR A 162 18.92 23.52 10.38
CA TYR A 162 20.20 22.87 10.67
C TYR A 162 20.05 21.45 11.25
N LYS A 163 18.97 21.17 11.99
CA LYS A 163 18.65 19.82 12.49
C LYS A 163 18.36 18.83 11.36
N VAL A 164 17.86 19.31 10.23
CA VAL A 164 17.56 18.49 9.05
C VAL A 164 18.86 18.15 8.30
N ILE A 165 19.80 19.10 8.21
CA ILE A 165 21.03 18.91 7.43
C ILE A 165 22.12 18.19 8.22
N ALA A 166 22.12 18.27 9.55
CA ALA A 166 23.18 17.70 10.38
C ALA A 166 23.41 16.19 10.12
N PRO A 167 22.39 15.32 10.02
CA PRO A 167 22.60 13.91 9.67
C PRO A 167 23.16 13.72 8.27
N LEU A 168 22.70 14.51 7.29
CA LEU A 168 23.17 14.44 5.89
C LEU A 168 24.65 14.83 5.81
N ALA A 169 25.01 15.93 6.45
CA ALA A 169 26.39 16.40 6.51
C ALA A 169 27.31 15.39 7.21
N LYS A 170 26.84 14.71 8.27
CA LYS A 170 27.65 13.67 8.91
C LYS A 170 28.00 12.53 7.93
N ILE A 171 27.00 12.05 7.19
CA ILE A 171 27.20 10.97 6.20
C ILE A 171 28.14 11.42 5.08
N LEU A 172 27.94 12.64 4.56
CA LEU A 172 28.79 13.15 3.49
C LEU A 172 30.23 13.38 3.96
N GLN A 173 30.44 13.81 5.21
CA GLN A 173 31.79 13.94 5.81
C GLN A 173 32.48 12.60 6.00
N GLU A 174 31.72 11.52 6.26
CA GLU A 174 32.25 10.16 6.28
C GLU A 174 32.67 9.76 4.86
N TRP A 175 31.84 10.04 3.84
CA TRP A 175 32.14 9.77 2.44
C TRP A 175 33.35 10.55 1.91
N SER A 176 33.62 11.76 2.38
CA SER A 176 34.82 12.50 1.97
C SER A 176 36.12 11.88 2.48
N LYS A 177 36.05 11.15 3.61
CA LYS A 177 37.21 10.50 4.24
C LYS A 177 37.45 9.10 3.70
N GLU A 178 36.38 8.33 3.51
CA GLU A 178 36.44 6.96 3.04
C GLU A 178 35.32 6.69 2.03
N GLU A 179 35.69 6.20 0.85
CA GLU A 179 34.74 5.82 -0.18
C GLU A 179 33.93 4.60 0.25
N PRO A 180 32.58 4.65 0.21
CA PRO A 180 31.76 3.48 0.48
C PRO A 180 32.04 2.35 -0.50
N LEU A 181 32.23 1.13 0.01
CA LEU A 181 32.47 -0.08 -0.81
C LEU A 181 31.37 -0.35 -1.84
N GLU A 182 30.13 0.01 -1.53
CA GLU A 182 28.99 -0.16 -2.42
C GLU A 182 28.19 1.14 -2.55
N PRO A 183 27.66 1.43 -3.76
CA PRO A 183 26.80 2.59 -3.96
C PRO A 183 25.48 2.42 -3.19
N PRO A 184 24.85 3.53 -2.74
CA PRO A 184 23.54 3.48 -2.10
C PRO A 184 22.49 2.72 -2.93
N THR A 185 21.61 1.99 -2.25
CA THR A 185 20.60 1.12 -2.87
C THR A 185 19.82 1.84 -3.98
N LEU A 186 19.68 1.17 -5.13
CA LEU A 186 18.93 1.72 -6.25
C LEU A 186 17.45 1.85 -5.90
N MET A 187 16.95 3.08 -6.00
CA MET A 187 15.58 3.46 -5.69
C MET A 187 15.12 4.54 -6.67
N LEU A 188 14.29 4.17 -7.64
CA LEU A 188 13.65 5.16 -8.51
C LEU A 188 12.67 6.00 -7.69
N ASN A 189 12.68 7.31 -7.90
CA ASN A 189 11.89 8.26 -7.14
C ASN A 189 11.39 9.42 -8.02
N LYS A 190 10.68 10.37 -7.42
CA LYS A 190 10.07 11.50 -8.13
C LYS A 190 11.07 12.45 -8.80
N HIS A 191 12.34 12.44 -8.37
CA HIS A 191 13.41 13.25 -8.96
C HIS A 191 14.01 12.58 -10.21
N CYS A 192 13.80 11.28 -10.41
CA CYS A 192 14.38 10.56 -11.55
C CYS A 192 14.10 11.18 -12.93
N PRO A 193 12.90 11.71 -13.26
CA PRO A 193 12.62 12.28 -14.58
C PRO A 193 13.51 13.48 -14.99
N SER A 194 14.09 14.19 -14.04
CA SER A 194 15.02 15.30 -14.29
C SER A 194 16.46 14.98 -13.88
N CYS A 195 16.74 13.73 -13.49
CA CYS A 195 18.04 13.32 -12.98
C CYS A 195 19.00 12.95 -14.12
N GLN A 196 20.23 13.44 -14.08
CA GLN A 196 21.26 13.13 -15.08
C GLN A 196 21.68 11.65 -15.16
N PHE A 197 21.32 10.87 -14.14
CA PHE A 197 21.59 9.43 -14.05
C PHE A 197 20.33 8.57 -14.27
N GLN A 198 19.24 9.16 -14.78
CA GLN A 198 17.97 8.47 -15.00
C GLN A 198 18.17 7.19 -15.83
N ASP A 199 18.79 7.29 -17.00
CA ASP A 199 18.93 6.16 -17.92
C ASP A 199 19.76 5.03 -17.32
N LEU A 200 20.84 5.37 -16.61
CA LEU A 200 21.68 4.41 -15.90
C LEU A 200 20.86 3.68 -14.83
N CYS A 201 20.17 4.42 -13.97
CA CYS A 201 19.35 3.85 -12.91
C CYS A 201 18.17 3.05 -13.48
N GLN A 202 17.52 3.53 -14.53
CA GLN A 202 16.37 2.85 -15.15
C GLN A 202 16.80 1.52 -15.78
N LYS A 203 17.90 1.50 -16.54
CA LYS A 203 18.45 0.28 -17.14
C LYS A 203 18.81 -0.74 -16.06
N GLN A 204 19.45 -0.30 -14.99
CA GLN A 204 19.79 -1.17 -13.87
C GLN A 204 18.54 -1.68 -13.15
N ALA A 205 17.55 -0.82 -12.89
CA ALA A 205 16.29 -1.21 -12.24
C ALA A 205 15.53 -2.26 -13.05
N VAL A 206 15.47 -2.11 -14.37
CA VAL A 206 14.86 -3.09 -15.29
C VAL A 206 15.63 -4.40 -15.27
N LYS A 207 16.97 -4.36 -15.35
CA LYS A 207 17.83 -5.55 -15.30
C LYS A 207 17.66 -6.35 -14.00
N GLU A 208 17.59 -5.67 -12.86
CA GLU A 208 17.41 -6.27 -11.54
C GLU A 208 15.93 -6.59 -11.23
N ASN A 209 15.02 -6.18 -12.11
CA ASN A 209 13.58 -6.25 -11.92
C ASN A 209 13.13 -5.64 -10.57
N ASN A 210 13.70 -4.49 -10.25
CA ASN A 210 13.60 -3.82 -8.96
C ASN A 210 12.16 -3.37 -8.65
N LEU A 211 11.73 -3.50 -7.39
CA LEU A 211 10.40 -3.07 -6.92
C LEU A 211 10.10 -1.59 -7.17
N SER A 212 11.11 -0.71 -7.20
CA SER A 212 10.95 0.72 -7.46
C SER A 212 10.50 1.04 -8.88
N LEU A 213 10.51 0.08 -9.81
CA LEU A 213 9.92 0.26 -11.14
C LEU A 213 8.43 0.59 -11.05
N LEU A 214 7.71 0.03 -10.09
CA LEU A 214 6.30 0.31 -9.89
C LEU A 214 6.12 1.72 -9.30
N ASP A 215 5.54 2.65 -10.06
CA ASP A 215 5.42 4.07 -9.71
C ASP A 215 4.76 4.33 -8.33
N ARG A 216 3.80 3.47 -7.95
CA ARG A 216 3.09 3.57 -6.66
C ARG A 216 3.79 2.87 -5.51
N MET A 217 5.00 2.36 -5.72
CA MET A 217 5.81 1.70 -4.71
C MET A 217 6.53 2.75 -3.85
N THR A 218 6.15 2.85 -2.57
CA THR A 218 6.83 3.75 -1.62
C THR A 218 8.02 3.06 -0.96
N PRO A 219 9.03 3.80 -0.46
CA PRO A 219 10.15 3.21 0.29
C PRO A 219 9.68 2.32 1.46
N LYS A 220 8.61 2.73 2.15
CA LYS A 220 7.98 1.94 3.22
C LYS A 220 7.37 0.62 2.70
N ALA A 221 6.77 0.64 1.52
CA ALA A 221 6.24 -0.56 0.88
C ALA A 221 7.36 -1.52 0.46
N ILE A 222 8.45 -1.00 -0.12
CA ILE A 222 9.64 -1.81 -0.48
C ILE A 222 10.22 -2.46 0.77
N GLN A 223 10.48 -1.70 1.83
CA GLN A 223 10.98 -2.26 3.10
C GLN A 223 10.05 -3.36 3.66
N LYS A 224 8.73 -3.19 3.52
CA LYS A 224 7.75 -4.20 3.96
C LYS A 224 7.83 -5.49 3.15
N TYR A 225 8.09 -5.42 1.84
CA TYR A 225 8.28 -6.59 0.99
C TYR A 225 9.66 -7.22 1.19
N ASN A 226 10.71 -6.42 1.31
CA ASN A 226 12.07 -6.90 1.59
C ASN A 226 12.13 -7.69 2.90
N LYS A 227 11.43 -7.24 3.96
CA LYS A 227 11.29 -7.98 5.24
C LYS A 227 10.64 -9.36 5.10
N LYS A 228 9.95 -9.62 3.98
CA LYS A 228 9.32 -10.90 3.63
C LYS A 228 10.11 -11.68 2.58
N GLY A 229 11.32 -11.23 2.23
CA GLY A 229 12.16 -11.86 1.20
C GLY A 229 11.71 -11.60 -0.24
N ILE A 230 10.89 -10.57 -0.48
CA ILE A 230 10.44 -10.18 -1.82
C ILE A 230 11.21 -8.92 -2.23
N PHE A 231 12.03 -9.04 -3.26
CA PHE A 231 12.95 -8.01 -3.73
C PHE A 231 12.70 -7.60 -5.19
N THR A 232 11.94 -8.38 -5.96
CA THR A 232 11.68 -8.12 -7.39
C THR A 232 10.20 -8.03 -7.73
N VAL A 233 9.86 -7.33 -8.82
CA VAL A 233 8.49 -7.26 -9.35
C VAL A 233 8.00 -8.66 -9.75
N LEU A 234 8.86 -9.51 -10.30
CA LEU A 234 8.51 -10.89 -10.61
C LEU A 234 8.12 -11.67 -9.34
N GLN A 235 8.89 -11.58 -8.26
CA GLN A 235 8.52 -12.23 -6.99
C GLN A 235 7.19 -11.69 -6.45
N LEU A 236 6.97 -10.38 -6.58
CA LEU A 236 5.73 -9.72 -6.15
C LEU A 236 4.50 -10.25 -6.92
N SER A 237 4.63 -10.56 -8.21
CA SER A 237 3.54 -11.08 -9.05
C SER A 237 2.95 -12.39 -8.52
N TYR A 238 3.76 -13.26 -7.92
CA TYR A 238 3.33 -14.57 -7.39
C TYR A 238 2.53 -14.46 -6.08
N LEU A 239 2.48 -13.28 -5.47
CA LEU A 239 1.73 -13.06 -4.24
C LEU A 239 0.25 -12.77 -4.50
N PHE A 240 -0.10 -12.35 -5.72
CA PHE A 240 -1.49 -12.11 -6.05
C PHE A 240 -2.27 -13.44 -5.99
N ARG A 241 -3.41 -13.40 -5.30
CA ARG A 241 -4.33 -14.54 -5.24
C ARG A 241 -5.74 -14.01 -5.52
N PRO A 242 -6.42 -14.52 -6.56
CA PRO A 242 -7.83 -14.22 -6.79
C PRO A 242 -8.62 -14.51 -5.51
N ARG A 243 -9.29 -13.49 -4.96
CA ARG A 243 -10.16 -13.66 -3.81
C ARG A 243 -11.56 -13.24 -4.21
N SER A 244 -12.49 -14.19 -4.16
CA SER A 244 -13.92 -13.88 -4.30
C SER A 244 -14.34 -12.87 -3.22
N LYS A 245 -14.96 -11.76 -3.63
CA LYS A 245 -15.48 -10.75 -2.71
C LYS A 245 -16.49 -11.43 -1.78
N ARG A 246 -16.23 -11.45 -0.47
CA ARG A 246 -17.21 -11.91 0.52
C ARG A 246 -18.46 -11.02 0.42
N LYS A 247 -19.62 -11.63 0.17
CA LYS A 247 -20.94 -10.97 -0.02
C LYS A 247 -21.43 -10.11 1.16
N HIS A 248 -20.68 -10.03 2.26
CA HIS A 248 -21.06 -9.27 3.46
C HIS A 248 -20.05 -8.17 3.77
N LYS A 249 -20.18 -7.02 3.09
CA LYS A 249 -19.72 -5.72 3.61
C LYS A 249 -20.77 -4.67 3.28
N THR A 250 -21.43 -4.17 4.31
CA THR A 250 -22.42 -3.07 4.30
C THR A 250 -21.78 -1.68 4.16
N LYS A 251 -20.48 -1.59 3.86
CA LYS A 251 -19.78 -0.33 3.57
C LYS A 251 -19.16 -0.43 2.18
N THR A 252 -19.33 0.63 1.39
CA THR A 252 -18.67 0.82 0.09
C THR A 252 -17.18 0.50 0.26
N PRO A 253 -16.64 -0.56 -0.38
CA PRO A 253 -15.25 -0.94 -0.17
C PRO A 253 -14.36 0.17 -0.74
N VAL A 254 -13.45 0.70 0.08
CA VAL A 254 -12.39 1.60 -0.40
C VAL A 254 -11.62 0.87 -1.50
N VAL A 255 -11.63 1.43 -2.71
CA VAL A 255 -10.90 0.89 -3.86
C VAL A 255 -9.40 0.98 -3.53
N LYS A 256 -8.79 -0.17 -3.26
CA LYS A 256 -7.37 -0.26 -2.93
C LYS A 256 -6.62 -0.82 -4.13
N HIS A 257 -5.67 -0.06 -4.64
CA HIS A 257 -4.76 -0.52 -5.67
C HIS A 257 -3.83 -1.63 -5.13
N SER A 258 -3.75 -2.75 -5.85
CA SER A 258 -2.89 -3.90 -5.53
C SER A 258 -1.63 -3.87 -6.38
N LEU A 259 -0.48 -3.70 -5.72
CA LEU A 259 0.83 -3.75 -6.37
C LEU A 259 1.15 -5.17 -6.88
N GLU A 260 0.62 -6.18 -6.19
CA GLU A 260 0.74 -7.59 -6.57
C GLU A 260 0.01 -7.88 -7.89
N LEU A 261 -1.20 -7.33 -8.06
CA LEU A 261 -1.95 -7.46 -9.32
C LEU A 261 -1.30 -6.67 -10.45
N GLN A 262 -0.76 -5.48 -10.17
CA GLN A 262 0.01 -4.71 -11.14
C GLN A 262 1.25 -5.49 -11.62
N ALA A 263 1.97 -6.12 -10.69
CA ALA A 263 3.11 -6.97 -11.00
C ALA A 263 2.71 -8.20 -11.82
N LEU A 264 1.54 -8.79 -11.56
CA LEU A 264 0.98 -9.90 -12.35
C LEU A 264 0.63 -9.45 -13.78
N ALA A 265 0.01 -8.28 -13.93
CA ALA A 265 -0.29 -7.69 -15.24
C ALA A 265 0.97 -7.54 -16.08
N ILE A 266 2.05 -6.98 -15.51
CA ILE A 266 3.35 -6.82 -16.18
C ILE A 266 3.95 -8.18 -16.54
N LYS A 267 3.92 -9.15 -15.63
CA LYS A 267 4.47 -10.49 -15.91
C LYS A 267 3.75 -11.17 -17.08
N GLU A 268 2.43 -11.10 -17.12
CA GLU A 268 1.63 -11.81 -18.14
C GLU A 268 1.37 -11.00 -19.40
N GLN A 269 1.70 -9.71 -19.41
CA GLN A 269 1.39 -8.79 -20.50
C GLN A 269 -0.12 -8.74 -20.82
N LYS A 270 -0.94 -8.73 -19.76
CA LYS A 270 -2.41 -8.69 -19.84
C LYS A 270 -3.00 -7.55 -19.03
N ILE A 271 -4.15 -7.05 -19.45
CA ILE A 271 -4.98 -6.13 -18.68
C ILE A 271 -5.79 -6.95 -17.68
N TYR A 272 -5.70 -6.61 -16.41
CA TYR A 272 -6.51 -7.21 -15.36
C TYR A 272 -7.63 -6.28 -14.90
N ILE A 273 -8.87 -6.77 -14.90
CA ILE A 273 -10.07 -6.02 -14.51
C ILE A 273 -10.56 -6.51 -13.14
N GLN A 274 -10.63 -5.59 -12.19
CA GLN A 274 -11.22 -5.78 -10.88
C GLN A 274 -12.64 -5.18 -10.79
N GLU A 275 -12.91 -4.15 -11.59
CA GLU A 275 -14.23 -3.53 -11.74
C GLU A 275 -14.35 -2.95 -13.16
N LEU A 276 -15.48 -3.23 -13.83
CA LEU A 276 -15.72 -2.73 -15.19
C LEU A 276 -15.95 -1.22 -15.18
N PRO A 277 -15.32 -0.46 -16.11
CA PRO A 277 -15.54 0.98 -16.21
C PRO A 277 -16.94 1.26 -16.77
N LYS A 278 -17.79 1.95 -16.00
CA LYS A 278 -19.12 2.36 -16.44
C LYS A 278 -19.05 3.80 -16.92
N LEU A 279 -18.78 3.98 -18.22
CA LEU A 279 -18.78 5.28 -18.87
C LEU A 279 -20.06 5.42 -19.70
N THR A 280 -20.77 6.53 -19.50
CA THR A 280 -21.96 6.87 -20.27
C THR A 280 -21.53 7.78 -21.42
N ARG A 281 -21.54 7.26 -22.65
CA ARG A 281 -21.23 8.04 -23.85
C ARG A 281 -22.39 8.99 -24.18
N LYS A 282 -22.06 10.20 -24.61
CA LYS A 282 -23.03 11.17 -25.17
C LYS A 282 -22.72 11.41 -26.65
N LEU A 283 -23.67 12.03 -27.36
CA LEU A 283 -23.52 12.38 -28.78
C LEU A 283 -22.34 13.33 -29.02
N ILE A 284 -22.15 14.25 -28.08
CA ILE A 284 -21.06 15.23 -28.07
C ILE A 284 -20.26 15.02 -26.80
N GLU A 285 -18.94 14.91 -26.96
CA GLU A 285 -17.99 14.68 -25.87
C GLU A 285 -16.81 15.64 -25.98
N LEU A 286 -16.36 16.15 -24.84
CA LEU A 286 -15.27 17.12 -24.76
C LEU A 286 -14.07 16.49 -24.07
N PHE A 287 -12.86 16.77 -24.56
CA PHE A 287 -11.61 16.28 -24.00
C PHE A 287 -10.68 17.45 -23.76
N LEU A 288 -10.24 17.60 -22.51
CA LEU A 288 -9.54 18.78 -22.03
C LEU A 288 -8.15 18.39 -21.53
N ASP A 289 -7.16 19.16 -21.96
CA ASP A 289 -5.80 19.12 -21.45
C ASP A 289 -5.27 20.56 -21.26
N ILE A 290 -4.58 20.81 -20.15
CA ILE A 290 -4.11 22.14 -19.78
C ILE A 290 -2.61 22.07 -19.49
N GLU A 291 -1.85 22.97 -20.11
CA GLU A 291 -0.42 23.14 -19.85
C GLU A 291 -0.17 24.45 -19.09
N GLY A 292 0.73 24.39 -18.12
CA GLY A 292 1.08 25.54 -17.29
C GLY A 292 2.50 25.47 -16.75
N ILE A 293 2.93 26.57 -16.15
CA ILE A 293 4.19 26.74 -15.44
C ILE A 293 3.83 26.82 -13.95
N PRO A 294 3.95 25.71 -13.18
CA PRO A 294 3.58 25.72 -11.77
C PRO A 294 4.36 26.73 -10.94
N ASP A 295 5.59 27.03 -11.34
CA ASP A 295 6.47 28.02 -10.70
C ASP A 295 5.96 29.45 -10.78
N GLN A 296 5.14 29.78 -11.79
CA GLN A 296 4.58 31.11 -12.01
C GLN A 296 3.06 31.16 -11.78
N ASP A 297 2.47 30.05 -11.35
CA ASP A 297 1.02 29.88 -11.24
C ASP A 297 0.27 30.30 -12.53
N PHE A 298 0.86 29.99 -13.69
CA PHE A 298 0.44 30.46 -15.01
C PHE A 298 0.09 29.31 -15.96
N HIS A 299 -1.10 29.34 -16.53
CA HIS A 299 -1.60 28.39 -17.52
C HIS A 299 -1.53 29.01 -18.91
N TYR A 300 -0.58 28.55 -19.73
CA TYR A 300 -0.27 29.20 -21.01
C TYR A 300 -0.98 28.57 -22.21
N LEU A 301 -1.50 27.35 -22.07
CA LEU A 301 -2.17 26.65 -23.16
C LEU A 301 -3.31 25.77 -22.63
N ILE A 302 -4.49 25.96 -23.21
CA ILE A 302 -5.67 25.14 -22.95
C ILE A 302 -6.08 24.47 -24.26
N GLY A 303 -6.06 23.14 -24.26
CA GLY A 303 -6.49 22.30 -25.38
C GLY A 303 -7.87 21.72 -25.16
N LEU A 304 -8.72 21.82 -26.17
CA LEU A 304 -10.06 21.25 -26.16
C LEU A 304 -10.35 20.51 -27.47
N SER A 305 -10.47 19.19 -27.40
CA SER A 305 -11.03 18.39 -28.50
C SER A 305 -12.54 18.22 -28.31
N VAL A 306 -13.33 18.65 -29.29
CA VAL A 306 -14.77 18.41 -29.38
C VAL A 306 -14.99 17.24 -30.32
N CYS A 307 -15.61 16.17 -29.81
CA CYS A 307 -16.00 15.00 -30.59
C CYS A 307 -17.49 15.05 -30.87
N GLU A 308 -17.87 15.31 -32.11
CA GLU A 308 -19.24 15.29 -32.61
C GLU A 308 -19.39 14.18 -33.64
N ASN A 309 -20.20 13.14 -33.34
CA ASN A 309 -20.50 12.06 -34.30
C ASN A 309 -19.24 11.47 -34.98
N GLN A 310 -18.17 11.22 -34.21
CA GLN A 310 -16.86 10.71 -34.67
C GLN A 310 -15.97 11.70 -35.41
N THR A 311 -16.42 12.94 -35.63
CA THR A 311 -15.57 14.04 -36.12
C THR A 311 -14.95 14.74 -34.93
N ILE A 312 -13.62 14.91 -34.94
CA ILE A 312 -12.87 15.56 -33.86
C ILE A 312 -12.40 16.91 -34.37
N SER A 313 -12.86 17.99 -33.74
CA SER A 313 -12.31 19.34 -33.93
C SER A 313 -11.47 19.72 -32.70
N HIS A 314 -10.28 20.26 -32.92
CA HIS A 314 -9.38 20.67 -31.85
C HIS A 314 -9.29 22.19 -31.79
N HIS A 315 -9.40 22.73 -30.57
CA HIS A 315 -9.26 24.13 -30.26
C HIS A 315 -8.10 24.31 -29.29
N ALA A 316 -7.15 25.17 -29.64
CA ALA A 316 -6.01 25.53 -28.80
C ALA A 316 -6.11 27.01 -28.43
N PHE A 317 -6.19 27.30 -27.13
CA PHE A 317 -6.20 28.66 -26.61
C PHE A 317 -4.84 28.95 -25.98
N TRP A 318 -4.09 29.88 -26.58
CA TRP A 318 -2.69 30.14 -26.25
C TRP A 318 -2.50 31.54 -25.64
N ALA A 319 -1.77 31.61 -24.53
CA ALA A 319 -1.37 32.84 -23.88
C ALA A 319 0.14 33.09 -24.01
N ASN A 320 0.49 34.26 -24.55
CA ASN A 320 1.89 34.70 -24.61
C ASN A 320 2.40 35.07 -23.21
N THR A 321 1.56 35.77 -22.43
CA THR A 321 1.90 36.29 -21.11
C THR A 321 0.78 35.98 -20.11
N THR A 322 1.06 36.18 -18.82
CA THR A 322 0.06 36.12 -17.74
C THR A 322 -1.14 37.04 -17.98
N ASN A 323 -0.94 38.18 -18.66
CA ASN A 323 -2.02 39.11 -19.01
C ASN A 323 -3.02 38.51 -20.01
N ASN A 324 -2.59 37.55 -20.85
CA ASN A 324 -3.46 36.88 -21.82
C ASN A 324 -4.18 35.66 -21.22
N GLU A 325 -3.83 35.23 -20.00
CA GLU A 325 -4.44 34.05 -19.36
C GLU A 325 -5.95 34.22 -19.17
N LYS A 326 -6.40 35.43 -18.82
CA LYS A 326 -7.82 35.75 -18.69
C LYS A 326 -8.58 35.59 -20.01
N GLU A 327 -7.98 36.02 -21.11
CA GLU A 327 -8.58 35.96 -22.44
C GLU A 327 -8.81 34.51 -22.88
N ILE A 328 -7.78 33.65 -22.76
CA ILE A 328 -7.91 32.24 -23.12
C ILE A 328 -8.90 31.50 -22.21
N TRP A 329 -9.00 31.90 -20.93
CA TRP A 329 -9.99 31.38 -20.01
C TRP A 329 -11.41 31.74 -20.46
N GLU A 330 -11.67 33.00 -20.80
CA GLU A 330 -12.98 33.44 -21.31
C GLU A 330 -13.34 32.75 -22.63
N GLN A 331 -12.36 32.54 -23.52
CA GLN A 331 -12.54 31.78 -24.76
C GLN A 331 -12.92 30.31 -24.49
N LEU A 332 -12.26 29.66 -23.54
CA LEU A 332 -12.63 28.31 -23.10
C LEU A 332 -14.08 28.27 -22.58
N ILE A 333 -14.43 29.17 -21.66
CA ILE A 333 -15.78 29.21 -21.07
C ILE A 333 -16.84 29.39 -22.16
N LYS A 334 -16.62 30.32 -23.08
CA LYS A 334 -17.50 30.54 -24.23
C LYS A 334 -17.68 29.25 -25.03
N LYS A 335 -16.58 28.55 -25.34
CA LYS A 335 -16.63 27.31 -26.12
C LYS A 335 -17.31 26.15 -25.38
N LEU A 336 -17.08 26.01 -24.08
CA LEU A 336 -17.74 25.00 -23.23
C LEU A 336 -19.25 25.25 -23.08
N ASN A 337 -19.68 26.51 -23.15
CA ASN A 337 -21.09 26.90 -23.06
C ASN A 337 -21.88 26.63 -24.35
N GLU A 338 -21.21 26.43 -25.50
CA GLU A 338 -21.85 25.92 -26.72
C GLU A 338 -22.40 24.49 -26.52
N TYR A 339 -21.84 23.73 -25.58
CA TYR A 339 -22.20 22.34 -25.29
C TYR A 339 -22.48 22.12 -23.79
N PRO A 340 -23.55 22.72 -23.23
CA PRO A 340 -23.79 22.76 -21.78
C PRO A 340 -23.96 21.36 -21.16
N GLU A 341 -24.42 20.37 -21.91
CA GLU A 341 -24.68 19.02 -21.42
C GLU A 341 -23.54 18.01 -21.69
N ALA A 342 -22.50 18.40 -22.45
CA ALA A 342 -21.44 17.47 -22.83
C ALA A 342 -20.50 17.14 -21.66
N PRO A 343 -20.11 15.85 -21.47
CA PRO A 343 -19.10 15.49 -20.48
C PRO A 343 -17.72 16.00 -20.91
N ILE A 344 -16.91 16.40 -19.93
CA ILE A 344 -15.54 16.89 -20.15
C ILE A 344 -14.55 15.90 -19.55
N TYR A 345 -13.93 15.09 -20.39
CA TYR A 345 -12.93 14.10 -19.99
C TYR A 345 -11.56 14.76 -19.82
N HIS A 346 -10.86 14.38 -18.76
CA HIS A 346 -9.50 14.87 -18.48
C HIS A 346 -8.69 13.79 -17.74
N TYR A 347 -7.38 14.01 -17.58
CA TYR A 347 -6.46 13.00 -17.03
C TYR A 347 -5.74 13.42 -15.76
N GLY A 348 -6.25 12.97 -14.62
CA GLY A 348 -5.60 13.17 -13.34
C GLY A 348 -6.29 14.26 -12.54
N SER A 349 -5.56 14.97 -11.70
CA SER A 349 -6.13 15.99 -10.82
C SER A 349 -5.72 17.41 -11.17
N TYR A 350 -4.88 17.59 -12.19
CA TYR A 350 -4.32 18.89 -12.52
C TYR A 350 -5.38 19.81 -13.14
N GLU A 351 -6.09 19.35 -14.16
CA GLU A 351 -7.12 20.16 -14.86
C GLU A 351 -8.24 20.63 -13.91
N ILE A 352 -8.65 19.80 -12.94
CA ILE A 352 -9.65 20.20 -11.93
C ILE A 352 -9.11 21.35 -11.07
N LYS A 353 -7.83 21.31 -10.69
CA LYS A 353 -7.19 22.38 -9.91
C LYS A 353 -7.08 23.65 -10.74
N ALA A 354 -6.56 23.54 -11.96
CA ALA A 354 -6.43 24.65 -12.90
C ALA A 354 -7.77 25.35 -13.14
N ILE A 355 -8.85 24.60 -13.45
CA ILE A 355 -10.21 25.16 -13.62
C ILE A 355 -10.69 25.87 -12.35
N THR A 356 -10.45 25.27 -11.18
CA THR A 356 -10.87 25.87 -9.90
C THR A 356 -10.08 27.13 -9.57
N GLU A 357 -8.78 27.15 -9.88
CA GLU A 357 -7.88 28.28 -9.68
C GLU A 357 -8.23 29.42 -10.62
N LEU A 358 -8.35 29.16 -11.93
CA LEU A 358 -8.74 30.15 -12.94
C LEU A 358 -10.15 30.71 -12.70
N GLY A 359 -11.11 29.84 -12.36
CA GLY A 359 -12.47 30.26 -12.06
C GLY A 359 -12.57 31.19 -10.85
N LYS A 360 -11.74 30.96 -9.81
CA LYS A 360 -11.63 31.87 -8.67
C LYS A 360 -10.88 33.16 -9.03
N ARG A 361 -9.74 33.04 -9.72
CA ARG A 361 -8.87 34.16 -10.13
C ARG A 361 -9.65 35.19 -10.96
N TYR A 362 -10.52 34.72 -11.85
CA TYR A 362 -11.29 35.56 -12.76
C TYR A 362 -12.78 35.69 -12.42
N SER A 363 -13.19 35.28 -11.20
CA SER A 363 -14.57 35.42 -10.70
C SER A 363 -15.65 34.92 -11.68
N SER A 364 -15.41 33.79 -12.33
CA SER A 364 -16.34 33.16 -13.29
C SER A 364 -17.19 32.08 -12.60
N ASP A 365 -18.43 31.85 -13.04
CA ASP A 365 -19.22 30.69 -12.56
C ASP A 365 -18.72 29.41 -13.25
N PHE A 366 -17.92 28.62 -12.53
CA PHE A 366 -17.31 27.39 -13.03
C PHE A 366 -17.92 26.11 -12.42
N GLU A 367 -18.89 26.22 -11.50
CA GLU A 367 -19.45 25.03 -10.83
C GLU A 367 -20.22 24.13 -11.81
N ALA A 368 -20.90 24.72 -12.80
CA ALA A 368 -21.54 23.98 -13.88
C ALA A 368 -20.53 23.18 -14.73
N ILE A 369 -19.33 23.71 -14.97
CA ILE A 369 -18.25 23.01 -15.69
C ILE A 369 -17.70 21.88 -14.84
N LYS A 370 -17.42 22.16 -13.56
CA LYS A 370 -16.85 21.21 -12.62
C LYS A 370 -17.72 19.97 -12.42
N ASN A 371 -19.05 20.13 -12.42
CA ASN A 371 -19.99 19.01 -12.32
C ASN A 371 -19.96 18.07 -13.54
N ARG A 372 -19.42 18.52 -14.67
CA ARG A 372 -19.29 17.76 -15.93
C ARG A 372 -17.92 17.13 -16.13
N LEU A 373 -16.94 17.46 -15.28
CA LEU A 373 -15.58 16.92 -15.38
C LEU A 373 -15.53 15.43 -15.00
N ILE A 374 -14.97 14.62 -15.89
CA ILE A 374 -14.81 13.17 -15.72
C ILE A 374 -13.32 12.81 -15.75
N ASN A 375 -12.78 12.51 -14.57
CA ASN A 375 -11.39 12.09 -14.42
C ASN A 375 -11.20 10.63 -14.83
N LEU A 376 -10.50 10.39 -15.95
CA LEU A 376 -10.25 9.04 -16.47
C LEU A 376 -9.37 8.18 -15.55
N THR A 377 -8.48 8.78 -14.76
CA THR A 377 -7.63 8.02 -13.83
C THR A 377 -8.42 7.31 -12.73
N SER A 378 -9.64 7.80 -12.42
CA SER A 378 -10.54 7.20 -11.44
C SER A 378 -11.18 5.88 -11.91
N TYR A 379 -11.20 5.63 -13.22
CA TYR A 379 -11.65 4.38 -13.83
C TYR A 379 -10.51 3.35 -13.90
N ILE A 380 -9.26 3.80 -13.86
CA ILE A 380 -8.08 2.93 -13.86
C ILE A 380 -7.74 2.52 -12.43
N TYR A 381 -7.60 3.49 -11.53
CA TYR A 381 -7.00 3.27 -10.22
C TYR A 381 -7.72 2.19 -9.40
N GLY A 382 -7.04 1.07 -9.19
CA GLY A 382 -7.53 -0.07 -8.40
C GLY A 382 -8.70 -0.83 -9.02
N LYS A 383 -9.06 -0.50 -10.27
CA LYS A 383 -10.15 -1.11 -11.04
C LYS A 383 -9.65 -1.81 -12.29
N ILE A 384 -8.72 -1.18 -13.02
CA ILE A 384 -8.10 -1.72 -14.23
C ILE A 384 -6.59 -1.64 -14.06
N TYR A 385 -5.90 -2.74 -14.33
CA TYR A 385 -4.45 -2.88 -14.18
C TYR A 385 -3.88 -3.17 -15.56
N PHE A 386 -3.35 -2.15 -16.22
CA PHE A 386 -2.60 -2.28 -17.46
C PHE A 386 -1.23 -2.89 -17.17
N PRO A 387 -0.60 -3.62 -18.11
CA PRO A 387 0.72 -4.22 -17.92
C PRO A 387 1.86 -3.19 -18.05
N THR A 388 1.75 -2.08 -17.35
CA THR A 388 2.69 -0.95 -17.36
C THR A 388 3.25 -0.71 -15.96
N TYR A 389 4.40 -0.05 -15.85
CA TYR A 389 4.99 0.27 -14.54
C TYR A 389 4.28 1.43 -13.81
N SER A 390 3.58 2.28 -14.57
CA SER A 390 2.83 3.42 -14.06
C SER A 390 1.47 3.54 -14.76
N ASN A 391 0.57 4.29 -14.13
CA ASN A 391 -0.71 4.68 -14.72
C ASN A 391 -0.60 6.12 -15.25
N SER A 392 0.48 6.47 -15.95
CA SER A 392 0.54 7.73 -16.68
C SER A 392 -0.14 7.57 -18.05
N LEU A 393 -0.67 8.66 -18.60
CA LEU A 393 -1.30 8.66 -19.92
C LEU A 393 -0.34 8.13 -20.99
N LYS A 394 0.91 8.56 -20.94
CA LYS A 394 1.97 8.10 -21.87
C LYS A 394 2.27 6.60 -21.71
N ALA A 395 2.40 6.09 -20.48
CA ALA A 395 2.71 4.68 -20.25
C ALA A 395 1.58 3.77 -20.75
N ILE A 396 0.33 4.09 -20.41
CA ILE A 396 -0.84 3.35 -20.88
C ILE A 396 -1.01 3.52 -22.38
N GLY A 397 -0.85 4.75 -22.88
CA GLY A 397 -0.94 5.09 -24.29
C GLY A 397 0.01 4.27 -25.16
N ASN A 398 1.27 4.18 -24.78
CA ASN A 398 2.26 3.35 -25.46
C ASN A 398 1.83 1.87 -25.51
N PHE A 399 1.22 1.36 -24.44
CA PHE A 399 0.68 0.00 -24.41
C PHE A 399 -0.51 -0.20 -25.36
N ILE A 400 -1.41 0.79 -25.47
CA ILE A 400 -2.52 0.79 -26.43
C ILE A 400 -2.14 1.36 -27.82
N ARG A 401 -0.83 1.46 -28.10
CA ARG A 401 -0.25 1.86 -29.39
C ARG A 401 -0.55 3.30 -29.83
N ILE A 402 -0.75 4.21 -28.88
CA ILE A 402 -0.74 5.65 -29.14
C ILE A 402 0.71 6.09 -29.26
N THR A 403 0.99 6.89 -30.29
CA THR A 403 2.31 7.48 -30.54
C THR A 403 2.25 8.98 -30.36
N TRP A 404 3.24 9.54 -29.67
CA TRP A 404 3.50 10.97 -29.63
C TRP A 404 4.60 11.31 -30.62
N ASP A 405 4.47 12.44 -31.31
CA ASP A 405 5.44 12.86 -32.34
C ASP A 405 6.85 13.13 -31.76
N ALA A 406 6.92 13.53 -30.49
CA ALA A 406 8.20 13.80 -29.81
C ALA A 406 8.76 12.55 -29.12
N GLN A 407 10.04 12.24 -29.37
CA GLN A 407 10.73 11.04 -28.89
C GLN A 407 10.75 10.89 -27.35
N ASN A 408 10.67 12.02 -26.61
CA ASN A 408 10.65 12.07 -25.14
C ASN A 408 9.51 12.97 -24.61
N ALA A 409 8.32 12.87 -25.21
CA ALA A 409 7.14 13.65 -24.84
C ALA A 409 6.80 13.51 -23.33
N SER A 410 7.00 14.56 -22.56
CA SER A 410 6.73 14.60 -21.11
C SER A 410 6.36 16.01 -20.65
N GLY A 411 5.74 16.13 -19.48
CA GLY A 411 5.42 17.45 -18.91
C GLY A 411 6.66 18.29 -18.57
N LEU A 412 7.83 17.68 -18.34
CA LEU A 412 9.08 18.44 -18.21
C LEU A 412 9.55 18.97 -19.57
N GLN A 413 9.29 18.21 -20.65
CA GLN A 413 9.63 18.61 -21.99
C GLN A 413 8.76 19.78 -22.48
N SER A 414 7.47 19.82 -22.11
CA SER A 414 6.61 20.98 -22.42
C SER A 414 7.13 22.25 -21.74
N LEU A 415 7.57 22.19 -20.49
CA LEU A 415 8.22 23.33 -19.82
C LEU A 415 9.48 23.80 -20.54
N ILE A 416 10.33 22.88 -21.02
CA ILE A 416 11.53 23.25 -21.80
C ILE A 416 11.14 24.01 -23.07
N TRP A 417 10.18 23.50 -23.84
CA TRP A 417 9.72 24.19 -25.05
C TRP A 417 9.11 25.55 -24.73
N ARG A 418 8.38 25.66 -23.61
CA ARG A 418 7.80 26.93 -23.18
C ARG A 418 8.89 27.95 -22.82
N TYR A 419 9.89 27.58 -22.03
CA TYR A 419 10.99 28.51 -21.70
C TYR A 419 11.80 28.90 -22.93
N LYS A 420 12.10 27.96 -23.84
CA LYS A 420 12.77 28.29 -25.10
C LYS A 420 11.93 29.25 -25.95
N TRP A 421 10.61 29.08 -25.99
CA TRP A 421 9.72 30.02 -26.64
C TRP A 421 9.72 31.39 -25.97
N GLU A 422 9.75 31.47 -24.64
CA GLU A 422 9.84 32.75 -23.92
C GLU A 422 11.13 33.50 -24.26
N ASP A 423 12.25 32.76 -24.28
CA ASP A 423 13.58 33.34 -24.52
C ASP A 423 13.80 33.73 -25.99
N SER A 424 13.30 32.94 -26.96
CA SER A 424 13.56 33.17 -28.39
C SER A 424 12.39 33.75 -29.20
N GLN A 425 11.17 33.67 -28.66
CA GLN A 425 9.91 33.96 -29.37
C GLN A 425 9.73 33.15 -30.68
N ASP A 426 10.39 32.00 -30.81
CA ASP A 426 10.32 31.16 -32.00
C ASP A 426 9.02 30.36 -32.06
N SER A 427 8.21 30.64 -33.08
CA SER A 427 6.94 29.96 -33.37
C SER A 427 7.04 28.43 -33.48
N THR A 428 8.23 27.87 -33.77
CA THR A 428 8.41 26.41 -33.83
C THR A 428 8.08 25.75 -32.49
N TYR A 429 8.55 26.30 -31.37
CA TYR A 429 8.27 25.77 -30.03
C TYR A 429 6.79 25.90 -29.65
N GLN A 430 6.14 26.98 -30.06
CA GLN A 430 4.69 27.16 -29.87
C GLN A 430 3.90 26.08 -30.63
N GLN A 431 4.25 25.82 -31.90
CA GLN A 431 3.61 24.77 -32.69
C GLN A 431 3.86 23.38 -32.10
N MET A 432 5.06 23.11 -31.60
CA MET A 432 5.38 21.87 -30.90
C MET A 432 4.52 21.67 -29.65
N LEU A 433 4.30 22.72 -28.85
CA LEU A 433 3.45 22.69 -27.66
C LEU A 433 1.97 22.45 -28.01
N ILE A 434 1.44 23.19 -28.98
CA ILE A 434 0.06 23.02 -29.46
C ILE A 434 -0.14 21.58 -29.97
N ARG A 435 0.83 21.06 -30.73
CA ARG A 435 0.79 19.69 -31.24
C ARG A 435 0.85 18.65 -30.13
N TYR A 436 1.71 18.85 -29.13
CA TYR A 436 1.83 17.96 -27.99
C TYR A 436 0.54 17.90 -27.16
N ASN A 437 -0.06 19.05 -26.87
CA ASN A 437 -1.34 19.15 -26.17
C ASN A 437 -2.50 18.54 -26.99
N GLN A 438 -2.50 18.72 -28.32
CA GLN A 438 -3.44 18.04 -29.21
C GLN A 438 -3.28 16.52 -29.15
N ASN A 439 -2.05 16.01 -29.12
CA ASN A 439 -1.76 14.58 -28.99
C ASN A 439 -2.25 14.03 -27.65
N ASP A 440 -2.12 14.79 -26.54
CA ASP A 440 -2.67 14.41 -25.25
C ASP A 440 -4.21 14.37 -25.26
N CYS A 441 -4.89 15.37 -25.83
CA CYS A 441 -6.35 15.34 -26.03
C CYS A 441 -6.80 14.12 -26.86
N ASN A 442 -6.12 13.84 -27.98
CA ASN A 442 -6.40 12.67 -28.81
C ASN A 442 -6.17 11.35 -28.05
N ALA A 443 -5.16 11.30 -27.18
CA ALA A 443 -4.92 10.14 -26.35
C ALA A 443 -6.08 9.88 -25.37
N LEU A 444 -6.73 10.93 -24.85
CA LEU A 444 -7.93 10.80 -24.03
C LEU A 444 -9.10 10.20 -24.83
N VAL A 445 -9.31 10.65 -26.07
CA VAL A 445 -10.36 10.10 -26.96
C VAL A 445 -10.17 8.60 -27.16
N ILE A 446 -8.95 8.19 -27.51
CA ILE A 446 -8.61 6.79 -27.75
C ILE A 446 -8.78 5.99 -26.45
N LEU A 447 -8.34 6.52 -25.31
CA LEU A 447 -8.47 5.84 -24.02
C LEU A 447 -9.94 5.63 -23.60
N VAL A 448 -10.82 6.61 -23.83
CA VAL A 448 -12.26 6.46 -23.58
C VAL A 448 -12.86 5.40 -24.49
N ASN A 449 -12.47 5.36 -25.77
CA ASN A 449 -12.89 4.32 -26.70
C ASN A 449 -12.41 2.92 -26.25
N GLU A 450 -11.17 2.81 -25.75
CA GLU A 450 -10.65 1.56 -25.18
C GLU A 450 -11.42 1.13 -23.93
N PHE A 451 -11.82 2.05 -23.05
CA PHE A 451 -12.67 1.70 -21.91
C PHE A 451 -14.04 1.17 -22.34
N CYS A 452 -14.65 1.73 -23.39
CA CYS A 452 -15.90 1.20 -23.95
C CYS A 452 -15.71 -0.22 -24.51
N LYS A 453 -14.64 -0.45 -25.29
CA LYS A 453 -14.32 -1.79 -25.83
C LYS A 453 -14.14 -2.82 -24.71
N ILE A 454 -13.42 -2.44 -23.65
CA ILE A 454 -13.22 -3.27 -22.46
C ILE A 454 -14.56 -3.60 -21.78
N SER A 455 -15.50 -2.66 -21.73
CA SER A 455 -16.79 -2.85 -21.06
C SER A 455 -17.81 -3.65 -21.87
N GLU A 456 -17.82 -3.51 -23.20
CA GLU A 456 -18.79 -4.19 -24.07
C GLU A 456 -18.42 -5.66 -24.31
N ASN A 457 -17.12 -5.96 -24.45
CA ASN A 457 -16.64 -7.29 -24.83
C ASN A 457 -15.44 -7.75 -23.97
N PRO A 458 -15.58 -7.79 -22.63
CA PRO A 458 -14.46 -8.16 -21.77
C PRO A 458 -14.02 -9.60 -22.00
N ASP A 459 -14.92 -10.51 -22.40
CA ASP A 459 -14.65 -11.94 -22.52
C ASP A 459 -13.99 -12.37 -23.85
N SER A 460 -14.19 -11.63 -24.93
CA SER A 460 -13.68 -12.01 -26.26
C SER A 460 -12.19 -11.72 -26.47
N GLN A 461 -11.60 -10.81 -25.69
CA GLN A 461 -10.21 -10.40 -25.83
C GLN A 461 -9.25 -11.26 -24.99
N VAL A 462 -8.29 -11.93 -25.63
CA VAL A 462 -7.33 -12.85 -24.98
C VAL A 462 -6.37 -12.11 -24.02
N ASN A 463 -6.10 -10.84 -24.30
CA ASN A 463 -5.22 -9.97 -23.51
C ASN A 463 -5.91 -9.31 -22.30
N ILE A 464 -7.19 -9.60 -22.07
CA ILE A 464 -7.97 -9.11 -20.93
C ILE A 464 -8.37 -10.27 -20.03
N ASP A 465 -8.19 -10.10 -18.72
CA ASP A 465 -8.63 -11.07 -17.72
C ASP A 465 -9.28 -10.42 -16.49
N PHE A 466 -10.14 -11.16 -15.79
CA PHE A 466 -10.76 -10.68 -14.54
C PHE A 466 -9.93 -11.13 -13.34
N ALA A 467 -9.62 -10.19 -12.45
CA ALA A 467 -8.76 -10.41 -11.29
C ALA A 467 -9.33 -11.42 -10.28
N ASP A 468 -10.65 -11.55 -10.19
CA ASP A 468 -11.35 -12.48 -9.30
C ASP A 468 -11.83 -13.77 -9.98
N ARG A 469 -11.90 -13.77 -11.32
CA ARG A 469 -12.41 -14.86 -12.14
C ARG A 469 -11.57 -14.99 -13.41
N PRO A 470 -10.37 -15.57 -13.33
CA PRO A 470 -9.54 -15.74 -14.51
C PRO A 470 -10.32 -16.50 -15.59
N LYS A 471 -10.26 -16.04 -16.84
CA LYS A 471 -10.91 -16.69 -17.97
C LYS A 471 -10.38 -18.11 -18.09
N LYS A 472 -11.30 -19.08 -18.06
CA LYS A 472 -10.98 -20.47 -18.39
C LYS A 472 -10.87 -20.59 -19.91
N ILE A 473 -9.73 -20.19 -20.47
CA ILE A 473 -9.41 -20.47 -21.87
C ILE A 473 -9.09 -21.97 -21.94
N SER A 474 -10.06 -22.74 -22.39
CA SER A 474 -9.95 -24.19 -22.43
C SER A 474 -10.54 -24.71 -23.73
N THR A 475 -9.86 -25.70 -24.32
CA THR A 475 -10.45 -26.55 -25.36
C THR A 475 -11.69 -27.26 -24.81
N GLU A 476 -12.55 -27.77 -25.69
CA GLU A 476 -13.78 -28.47 -25.30
C GLU A 476 -13.50 -29.62 -24.32
N ASN A 477 -12.46 -30.41 -24.60
CA ASN A 477 -11.97 -31.47 -23.69
C ASN A 477 -11.47 -30.91 -22.35
N GLY A 478 -10.76 -29.78 -22.35
CA GLY A 478 -10.29 -29.18 -21.10
C GLY A 478 -11.43 -28.60 -20.25
N LYS A 479 -12.55 -28.17 -20.87
CA LYS A 479 -13.72 -27.70 -20.12
C LYS A 479 -14.32 -28.86 -19.34
N GLN A 480 -14.45 -30.02 -19.99
CA GLN A 480 -14.90 -31.24 -19.34
C GLN A 480 -13.99 -31.63 -18.17
N ILE A 481 -12.67 -31.59 -18.35
CA ILE A 481 -11.70 -31.86 -17.28
C ILE A 481 -11.82 -30.84 -16.14
N HIS A 482 -11.96 -29.54 -16.46
CA HIS A 482 -12.13 -28.50 -15.46
C HIS A 482 -13.44 -28.63 -14.69
N ASP A 483 -14.53 -29.03 -15.35
CA ASP A 483 -15.83 -29.25 -14.73
C ASP A 483 -15.80 -30.49 -13.84
N GLU A 484 -15.08 -31.55 -14.23
CA GLU A 484 -14.81 -32.71 -13.39
C GLU A 484 -14.00 -32.32 -12.14
N PHE A 485 -12.94 -31.52 -12.28
CA PHE A 485 -12.17 -31.04 -11.13
C PHE A 485 -12.97 -30.09 -10.23
N ASP A 486 -13.77 -29.18 -10.79
CA ASP A 486 -14.65 -28.31 -10.01
C ASP A 486 -15.71 -29.13 -9.27
N THR A 487 -16.18 -30.21 -9.87
CA THR A 487 -17.12 -31.17 -9.25
C THR A 487 -16.44 -31.91 -8.10
N ILE A 488 -15.22 -32.41 -8.29
CA ILE A 488 -14.41 -33.01 -7.23
C ILE A 488 -14.16 -32.02 -6.09
N LEU A 489 -13.82 -30.77 -6.40
CA LEU A 489 -13.61 -29.71 -5.40
C LEU A 489 -14.91 -29.36 -4.67
N LYS A 490 -16.05 -29.29 -5.37
CA LYS A 490 -17.37 -29.08 -4.74
C LYS A 490 -17.74 -30.22 -3.80
N TYR A 491 -17.51 -31.48 -4.19
CA TYR A 491 -17.76 -32.63 -3.31
C TYR A 491 -16.77 -32.68 -2.13
N ALA A 492 -15.51 -32.28 -2.35
CA ALA A 492 -14.53 -32.13 -1.28
C ALA A 492 -14.91 -31.02 -0.28
N HIS A 493 -15.52 -29.92 -0.77
CA HIS A 493 -16.02 -28.82 0.05
C HIS A 493 -17.41 -29.05 0.64
N ALA A 494 -18.26 -29.91 0.07
CA ALA A 494 -19.58 -30.25 0.61
C ALA A 494 -19.46 -30.84 2.02
N ASN A 495 -18.54 -31.79 2.21
CA ASN A 495 -18.21 -32.34 3.53
C ASN A 495 -17.58 -31.30 4.49
N TYR A 496 -17.00 -30.21 3.96
CA TYR A 496 -16.37 -29.14 4.73
C TYR A 496 -17.36 -28.05 5.17
N GLU A 497 -18.38 -27.76 4.36
CA GLU A 497 -19.47 -26.83 4.69
C GLU A 497 -20.41 -27.42 5.75
N GLU A 498 -20.69 -28.72 5.71
CA GLU A 498 -21.42 -29.44 6.78
C GLU A 498 -20.64 -29.47 8.11
N ALA A 499 -19.31 -29.35 8.06
CA ALA A 499 -18.42 -29.32 9.21
C ALA A 499 -18.13 -27.91 9.77
N LYS A 500 -18.68 -26.84 9.17
CA LYS A 500 -18.61 -25.50 9.78
C LYS A 500 -19.43 -25.51 11.07
N ILE A 501 -18.79 -25.14 12.18
CA ILE A 501 -19.49 -24.75 13.41
C ILE A 501 -20.33 -23.51 13.07
N SER A 502 -21.61 -23.70 12.78
CA SER A 502 -22.58 -22.62 12.81
C SER A 502 -22.90 -22.35 14.27
N ILE A 503 -22.53 -21.16 14.75
CA ILE A 503 -23.12 -20.64 15.98
C ILE A 503 -24.56 -20.30 15.57
N SER A 504 -25.48 -21.21 15.83
CA SER A 504 -26.92 -20.95 15.75
C SER A 504 -27.19 -19.66 16.53
N LYS A 505 -27.49 -18.58 15.80
CA LYS A 505 -28.27 -17.50 16.37
C LYS A 505 -29.62 -18.15 16.70
N ARG A 506 -29.97 -18.15 17.98
CA ARG A 506 -31.33 -18.42 18.44
C ARG A 506 -32.23 -17.41 17.74
N ASN A 507 -32.79 -17.79 16.61
CA ASN A 507 -34.00 -17.17 16.11
C ASN A 507 -35.11 -17.70 17.02
N SER A 508 -35.48 -16.87 17.98
CA SER A 508 -36.77 -16.93 18.65
C SER A 508 -37.86 -16.74 17.60
N GLY A 509 -38.65 -17.79 17.39
CA GLY A 509 -39.81 -17.80 16.51
C GLY A 509 -40.45 -19.19 16.57
N ASP A 510 -41.55 -19.28 17.29
CA ASP A 510 -42.38 -20.47 17.57
C ASP A 510 -42.70 -21.34 16.35
N ASN A 511 -42.63 -22.66 16.52
CA ASN A 511 -43.83 -23.50 16.69
C ASN A 511 -43.50 -25.01 16.67
N ASN A 512 -43.96 -25.69 17.73
CA ASN A 512 -44.45 -27.07 17.83
C ASN A 512 -43.89 -28.17 16.91
N GLU A 513 -43.10 -29.08 17.51
CA GLU A 513 -43.55 -30.44 17.87
C GLU A 513 -42.39 -31.20 18.53
N ARG A 514 -42.53 -31.51 19.83
CA ARG A 514 -41.56 -32.33 20.56
C ARG A 514 -41.70 -33.80 20.13
N ARG A 515 -41.05 -34.17 19.01
CA ARG A 515 -40.80 -35.58 18.72
C ARG A 515 -39.85 -36.13 19.78
N LYS A 516 -40.31 -37.15 20.52
CA LYS A 516 -39.45 -37.98 21.37
C LYS A 516 -38.28 -38.48 20.52
N ILE A 517 -37.05 -38.12 20.89
CA ILE A 517 -35.83 -38.56 20.22
C ILE A 517 -35.66 -40.05 20.51
N GLY A 518 -36.33 -40.88 19.71
CA GLY A 518 -35.96 -42.29 19.56
C GLY A 518 -34.62 -42.36 18.83
N GLY A 519 -33.78 -43.34 19.20
CA GLY A 519 -32.49 -43.57 18.54
C GLY A 519 -32.65 -43.64 17.02
N GLN A 520 -31.74 -43.01 16.28
CA GLN A 520 -31.75 -43.01 14.82
C GLN A 520 -31.92 -44.43 14.28
N LYS A 521 -32.98 -44.64 13.48
CA LYS A 521 -33.19 -45.89 12.74
C LYS A 521 -31.94 -46.16 11.89
N GLY A 522 -31.33 -47.33 12.06
CA GLY A 522 -30.16 -47.78 11.28
C GLY A 522 -28.83 -47.84 12.06
N HIS A 523 -28.74 -47.31 13.28
CA HIS A 523 -27.58 -47.55 14.13
C HIS A 523 -27.67 -48.93 14.79
N LYS A 524 -26.76 -49.85 14.44
CA LYS A 524 -26.57 -51.11 15.19
C LYS A 524 -26.31 -50.77 16.65
N GLY A 525 -27.20 -51.21 17.55
CA GLY A 525 -26.96 -51.14 18.99
C GLY A 525 -25.67 -51.89 19.29
N TYR A 526 -24.62 -51.18 19.69
CA TYR A 526 -23.34 -51.79 20.01
C TYR A 526 -23.38 -52.30 21.46
N SER A 527 -23.59 -53.60 21.63
CA SER A 527 -23.39 -54.27 22.91
C SER A 527 -21.91 -54.59 23.06
N ARG A 528 -21.25 -53.96 24.03
CA ARG A 528 -19.85 -54.26 24.37
C ARG A 528 -19.78 -55.58 25.11
N LEU A 529 -18.91 -56.47 24.64
CA LEU A 529 -18.50 -57.65 25.38
C LEU A 529 -17.65 -57.23 26.58
N ALA A 530 -17.89 -57.84 27.75
CA ALA A 530 -17.10 -57.57 28.95
C ALA A 530 -15.63 -57.97 28.73
N PRO A 531 -14.66 -57.13 29.12
CA PRO A 531 -13.25 -57.46 29.00
C PRO A 531 -12.91 -58.66 29.90
N ALA A 532 -12.15 -59.62 29.36
CA ALA A 532 -11.89 -60.91 30.01
C ALA A 532 -10.96 -60.87 31.23
N LYS A 533 -10.28 -59.75 31.52
CA LYS A 533 -9.39 -59.57 32.68
C LYS A 533 -9.63 -58.23 33.35
N LEU A 534 -10.00 -58.27 34.62
CA LEU A 534 -10.11 -57.10 35.50
C LEU A 534 -8.77 -56.88 36.20
N ASN A 535 -8.33 -55.62 36.29
CA ASN A 535 -7.09 -55.28 37.00
C ASN A 535 -7.32 -55.19 38.51
N ARG A 536 -8.44 -54.58 38.93
CA ARG A 536 -8.80 -54.34 40.33
C ARG A 536 -10.31 -54.46 40.50
N VAL A 537 -10.72 -55.02 41.63
CA VAL A 537 -12.11 -55.05 42.08
C VAL A 537 -12.19 -54.20 43.34
N ILE A 538 -13.05 -53.18 43.32
CA ILE A 538 -13.20 -52.20 44.40
C ILE A 538 -14.62 -52.31 44.94
N GLU A 539 -14.74 -52.74 46.19
CA GLU A 539 -16.02 -52.78 46.89
C GLU A 539 -16.33 -51.41 47.48
N ILE A 540 -17.45 -50.82 47.06
CA ILE A 540 -17.97 -49.57 47.59
C ILE A 540 -19.06 -49.91 48.62
N PRO A 541 -18.96 -49.38 49.85
CA PRO A 541 -20.02 -49.53 50.84
C PRO A 541 -21.37 -49.04 50.31
N ALA A 542 -22.42 -49.81 50.56
CA ALA A 542 -23.78 -49.42 50.20
C ALA A 542 -24.20 -48.17 50.99
N LEU A 543 -25.10 -47.36 50.40
CA LEU A 543 -25.65 -46.20 51.09
C LEU A 543 -26.46 -46.64 52.32
N GLU A 544 -26.14 -46.09 53.48
CA GLU A 544 -26.88 -46.32 54.72
C GLU A 544 -28.14 -45.45 54.82
N LYS A 545 -28.17 -44.30 54.11
CA LYS A 545 -29.31 -43.36 54.12
C LYS A 545 -29.75 -43.01 52.71
N CYS A 546 -31.06 -42.81 52.54
CA CYS A 546 -31.62 -42.41 51.26
C CYS A 546 -31.18 -40.99 50.89
N SER A 547 -30.56 -40.81 49.73
CA SER A 547 -30.11 -39.49 49.24
C SER A 547 -31.23 -38.47 48.99
N LYS A 548 -32.51 -38.88 49.03
CA LYS A 548 -33.68 -37.99 48.83
C LYS A 548 -34.46 -37.67 50.10
N CYS A 549 -34.74 -38.66 50.93
CA CYS A 549 -35.57 -38.48 52.14
C CYS A 549 -34.80 -38.72 53.45
N ASN A 550 -33.50 -39.01 53.37
CA ASN A 550 -32.57 -39.20 54.49
C ASN A 550 -32.95 -40.33 55.48
N THR A 551 -33.89 -41.19 55.10
CA THR A 551 -34.31 -42.34 55.90
C THR A 551 -33.24 -43.44 55.87
N GLU A 552 -33.05 -44.12 57.00
CA GLU A 552 -32.14 -45.26 57.11
C GLU A 552 -32.61 -46.43 56.23
N LEU A 553 -31.67 -46.94 55.43
CA LEU A 553 -31.88 -48.01 54.47
C LEU A 553 -31.53 -49.34 55.14
N THR A 554 -32.55 -50.06 55.59
CA THR A 554 -32.40 -51.37 56.25
C THR A 554 -32.10 -52.47 55.24
N ASP A 555 -31.23 -53.42 55.62
CA ASP A 555 -30.79 -54.54 54.76
C ASP A 555 -31.90 -55.53 54.38
N LYS A 556 -33.06 -55.49 55.06
CA LYS A 556 -34.13 -56.46 54.85
C LYS A 556 -34.84 -56.36 53.49
N ASN A 557 -34.60 -55.30 52.71
CA ASN A 557 -35.30 -55.04 51.45
C ASN A 557 -34.34 -54.88 50.26
N SER A 558 -34.06 -56.02 49.61
CA SER A 558 -33.48 -56.23 48.27
C SER A 558 -32.01 -55.86 48.02
N ASP A 559 -31.11 -56.77 48.39
CA ASP A 559 -29.69 -56.76 48.03
C ASP A 559 -29.48 -57.18 46.56
N LYS A 560 -29.60 -56.24 45.61
CA LYS A 560 -29.09 -56.51 44.26
C LYS A 560 -27.70 -55.93 44.13
N ALA A 561 -26.72 -56.78 43.86
CA ALA A 561 -25.38 -56.35 43.49
C ALA A 561 -25.47 -55.45 42.23
N ILE A 562 -24.76 -54.33 42.26
CA ILE A 562 -24.54 -53.45 41.12
C ILE A 562 -23.04 -53.44 40.83
N GLU A 563 -22.71 -53.78 39.59
CA GLU A 563 -21.34 -53.76 39.08
C GLU A 563 -21.20 -52.68 38.01
N ARG A 564 -20.07 -51.97 38.04
CA ARG A 564 -19.69 -51.04 36.99
C ARG A 564 -18.21 -51.16 36.66
N ILE A 565 -17.91 -51.35 35.38
CA ILE A 565 -16.54 -51.49 34.89
C ILE A 565 -16.07 -50.15 34.31
N PHE A 566 -14.98 -49.63 34.84
CA PHE A 566 -14.32 -48.42 34.35
C PHE A 566 -13.06 -48.78 33.57
N ILE A 567 -12.99 -48.30 32.33
CA ILE A 567 -11.80 -48.39 31.49
C ILE A 567 -11.14 -47.02 31.45
N ASP A 568 -9.91 -46.92 31.95
CA ASP A 568 -9.17 -45.67 31.99
C ASP A 568 -7.74 -45.80 31.42
N VAL A 569 -7.15 -44.67 31.05
CA VAL A 569 -5.73 -44.56 30.68
C VAL A 569 -5.03 -43.79 31.79
N ILE A 570 -4.17 -44.48 32.53
CA ILE A 570 -3.37 -43.90 33.60
C ILE A 570 -2.04 -43.43 33.01
N PHE A 571 -1.73 -42.15 33.16
CA PHE A 571 -0.49 -41.54 32.68
C PHE A 571 0.58 -41.57 33.78
N PHE A 572 1.79 -41.98 33.42
CA PHE A 572 3.01 -41.93 34.23
C PHE A 572 4.04 -41.03 33.54
N LYS A 573 5.14 -40.68 34.22
CA LYS A 573 6.18 -39.79 33.64
C LYS A 573 6.71 -40.28 32.28
N ASN A 574 6.80 -41.60 32.09
CA ASN A 574 7.43 -42.21 30.90
C ASN A 574 6.45 -43.00 30.02
N GLY A 575 5.14 -42.83 30.18
CA GLY A 575 4.17 -43.56 29.35
C GLY A 575 2.76 -43.55 29.90
N CYS A 576 1.91 -44.43 29.35
CA CYS A 576 0.56 -44.63 29.85
C CYS A 576 0.20 -46.12 29.86
N LYS A 577 -0.70 -46.51 30.75
CA LYS A 577 -1.20 -47.88 30.86
C LYS A 577 -2.73 -47.86 30.90
N LYS A 578 -3.35 -48.80 30.20
CA LYS A 578 -4.78 -49.08 30.31
C LYS A 578 -5.08 -49.74 31.66
N SER A 579 -6.06 -49.21 32.40
CA SER A 579 -6.63 -49.86 33.59
C SER A 579 -8.09 -50.22 33.37
N ILE A 580 -8.49 -51.39 33.88
CA ILE A 580 -9.87 -51.88 33.86
C ILE A 580 -10.24 -52.23 35.30
N ASP A 581 -10.99 -51.35 35.96
CA ASP A 581 -11.35 -51.50 37.37
C ASP A 581 -12.86 -51.74 37.50
N ALA A 582 -13.25 -52.80 38.20
CA ALA A 582 -14.66 -53.10 38.51
C ALA A 582 -15.02 -52.54 39.87
N TYR A 583 -16.12 -51.80 39.94
CA TYR A 583 -16.68 -51.27 41.17
C TYR A 583 -17.95 -52.04 41.50
N LEU A 584 -17.96 -52.68 42.66
CA LEU A 584 -19.06 -53.47 43.17
C LEU A 584 -19.70 -52.73 44.34
N SER A 585 -21.03 -52.64 44.34
CA SER A 585 -21.81 -52.10 45.45
C SER A 585 -23.12 -52.87 45.54
N GLN A 586 -23.88 -52.64 46.60
CA GLN A 586 -25.27 -53.07 46.69
C GLN A 586 -26.19 -51.87 46.52
N LYS A 587 -27.36 -52.08 45.89
CA LYS A 587 -28.45 -51.10 45.87
C LYS A 587 -29.48 -51.46 46.94
N LYS A 588 -29.82 -50.51 47.82
CA LYS A 588 -30.84 -50.71 48.86
C LYS A 588 -32.15 -50.03 48.47
N TYR A 589 -33.30 -50.63 48.77
CA TYR A 589 -34.59 -50.04 48.44
C TYR A 589 -35.08 -49.09 49.53
N CYS A 590 -35.45 -47.86 49.15
CA CYS A 590 -36.09 -46.92 50.07
C CYS A 590 -37.62 -47.12 50.05
N PRO A 591 -38.25 -47.49 51.18
CA PRO A 591 -39.70 -47.75 51.23
C PRO A 591 -40.52 -46.46 51.07
N ILE A 592 -39.99 -45.30 51.49
CA ILE A 592 -40.70 -44.01 51.42
C ILE A 592 -40.64 -43.45 49.99
N CYS A 593 -39.45 -43.37 49.39
CA CYS A 593 -39.27 -42.86 48.03
C CYS A 593 -39.65 -43.87 46.94
N LYS A 594 -39.91 -45.13 47.32
CA LYS A 594 -40.20 -46.25 46.42
C LYS A 594 -39.17 -46.42 45.29
N ARG A 595 -37.88 -46.18 45.59
CA ARG A 595 -36.77 -46.23 44.63
C ARG A 595 -35.55 -46.91 45.23
N TYR A 596 -34.75 -47.56 44.38
CA TYR A 596 -33.44 -48.07 44.75
C TYR A 596 -32.43 -46.93 44.90
N CYS A 597 -31.73 -46.93 46.03
CA CYS A 597 -30.63 -46.04 46.36
C CYS A 597 -29.31 -46.78 46.16
N PHE A 598 -28.36 -46.12 45.54
CA PHE A 598 -27.00 -46.60 45.31
C PHE A 598 -26.06 -45.39 45.20
N PRO A 599 -24.75 -45.57 45.44
CA PRO A 599 -23.79 -44.47 45.41
C PRO A 599 -23.81 -43.67 44.09
N ASP A 600 -23.46 -42.39 44.16
CA ASP A 600 -23.53 -41.46 43.02
C ASP A 600 -22.75 -41.92 41.79
N LEU A 601 -21.68 -42.70 41.99
CA LEU A 601 -20.90 -43.32 40.93
C LEU A 601 -21.75 -44.16 39.96
N PHE A 602 -22.94 -44.60 40.37
CA PHE A 602 -23.86 -45.41 39.58
C PHE A 602 -25.08 -44.62 39.03
N LEU A 603 -25.21 -43.31 39.30
CA LEU A 603 -26.40 -42.49 38.94
C LEU A 603 -26.59 -42.18 37.45
N GLU A 604 -25.53 -42.05 36.66
CA GLU A 604 -25.63 -41.24 35.43
C GLU A 604 -25.54 -41.98 34.08
N GLN A 605 -25.39 -43.31 33.98
CA GLN A 605 -25.28 -43.94 32.66
C GLN A 605 -25.95 -45.32 32.62
N THR A 606 -26.75 -45.55 31.58
CA THR A 606 -27.55 -46.77 31.36
C THR A 606 -26.73 -48.00 30.97
N THR A 607 -25.40 -47.91 30.95
CA THR A 607 -24.49 -48.96 30.48
C THR A 607 -23.55 -49.43 31.58
N HIS A 608 -23.34 -50.75 31.69
CA HIS A 608 -22.39 -51.39 32.61
C HIS A 608 -20.92 -50.93 32.46
N PHE A 609 -20.58 -50.36 31.29
CA PHE A 609 -19.25 -49.87 30.97
C PHE A 609 -19.17 -48.35 31.01
N SER A 610 -18.05 -47.83 31.51
CA SER A 610 -17.77 -46.41 31.54
C SER A 610 -16.31 -46.11 31.26
N PHE A 611 -16.05 -44.98 30.61
CA PHE A 611 -14.69 -44.48 30.41
C PHE A 611 -14.29 -43.54 31.54
N GLY A 612 -13.11 -43.79 32.10
CA GLY A 612 -12.49 -42.97 33.12
C GLY A 612 -12.00 -41.62 32.57
N HIS A 613 -11.45 -40.81 33.45
CA HIS A 613 -11.10 -39.42 33.13
C HIS A 613 -9.88 -39.33 32.21
N GLY A 614 -8.86 -40.17 32.43
CA GLY A 614 -7.66 -40.21 31.61
C GLY A 614 -7.95 -40.60 30.15
N PHE A 615 -8.79 -41.61 29.93
CA PHE A 615 -9.22 -42.04 28.61
C PHE A 615 -9.97 -40.91 27.89
N LYS A 616 -10.94 -40.27 28.57
CA LYS A 616 -11.67 -39.11 28.02
C LYS A 616 -10.72 -37.96 27.66
N ALA A 617 -9.78 -37.63 28.56
CA ALA A 617 -8.81 -36.56 28.35
C ALA A 617 -7.90 -36.84 27.15
N TRP A 618 -7.44 -38.08 27.00
CA TRP A 618 -6.65 -38.52 25.86
C TRP A 618 -7.41 -38.36 24.54
N THR A 619 -8.65 -38.85 24.45
CA THR A 619 -9.48 -38.73 23.25
C THR A 619 -9.75 -37.25 22.91
N ILE A 620 -10.01 -36.41 23.92
CA ILE A 620 -10.22 -34.98 23.73
C ILE A 620 -8.94 -34.28 23.24
N TYR A 621 -7.77 -34.64 23.78
CA TYR A 621 -6.48 -34.09 23.35
C TYR A 621 -6.22 -34.40 21.87
N GLN A 622 -6.43 -35.65 21.46
CA GLN A 622 -6.31 -36.03 20.06
C GLN A 622 -7.26 -35.24 19.15
N ARG A 623 -8.50 -35.03 19.59
CA ARG A 623 -9.49 -34.33 18.78
C ARG A 623 -9.25 -32.83 18.71
N LEU A 624 -8.91 -32.19 19.84
CA LEU A 624 -8.85 -30.72 19.93
C LEU A 624 -7.44 -30.17 19.67
N ILE A 625 -6.41 -30.83 20.19
CA ILE A 625 -5.03 -30.36 20.09
C ILE A 625 -4.38 -30.92 18.82
N LEU A 626 -4.44 -32.23 18.62
CA LEU A 626 -3.86 -32.89 17.44
C LEU A 626 -4.77 -32.79 16.19
N ARG A 627 -6.00 -32.31 16.35
CA ARG A 627 -7.00 -32.12 15.27
C ARG A 627 -7.27 -33.37 14.43
N LEU A 628 -7.14 -34.56 15.04
CA LEU A 628 -7.36 -35.82 14.33
C LEU A 628 -8.84 -36.03 14.00
N PRO A 629 -9.18 -36.59 12.82
CA PRO A 629 -10.54 -36.99 12.46
C PRO A 629 -11.10 -38.07 13.40
N TYR A 630 -12.42 -38.11 13.62
CA TYR A 630 -13.05 -39.10 14.50
C TYR A 630 -12.72 -40.54 14.11
N GLY A 631 -12.73 -40.87 12.80
CA GLY A 631 -12.39 -42.20 12.33
C GLY A 631 -10.96 -42.63 12.68
N VAL A 632 -10.01 -41.70 12.63
CA VAL A 632 -8.60 -41.96 13.02
C VAL A 632 -8.50 -42.20 14.53
N ILE A 633 -9.21 -41.41 15.34
CA ILE A 633 -9.22 -41.58 16.80
C ILE A 633 -9.84 -42.93 17.19
N ILE A 634 -10.93 -43.35 16.54
CA ILE A 634 -11.57 -44.65 16.74
C ILE A 634 -10.58 -45.78 16.43
N LYS A 635 -9.89 -45.68 15.28
CA LYS A 635 -8.87 -46.65 14.89
C LYS A 635 -7.72 -46.70 15.91
N GLN A 636 -7.23 -45.55 16.37
CA GLN A 636 -6.18 -45.51 17.39
C GLN A 636 -6.61 -46.08 18.75
N THR A 637 -7.87 -45.91 19.16
CA THR A 637 -8.36 -46.55 20.39
C THR A 637 -8.44 -48.07 20.28
N GLU A 638 -8.76 -48.58 19.09
CA GLU A 638 -8.74 -50.01 18.80
C GLU A 638 -7.31 -50.54 18.74
N ASP A 639 -6.42 -49.87 18.00
CA ASP A 639 -5.03 -50.30 17.80
C ASP A 639 -4.21 -50.25 19.12
N LEU A 640 -4.35 -49.19 19.92
CA LEU A 640 -3.50 -48.97 21.10
C LEU A 640 -4.06 -49.56 22.39
N PHE A 641 -5.39 -49.61 22.53
CA PHE A 641 -6.03 -50.04 23.77
C PHE A 641 -7.00 -51.21 23.58
N CYS A 642 -7.20 -51.71 22.35
CA CYS A 642 -8.20 -52.71 22.02
C CYS A 642 -9.61 -52.28 22.48
N GLU A 643 -9.92 -50.98 22.37
CA GLU A 643 -11.19 -50.41 22.81
C GLU A 643 -11.96 -49.78 21.65
N ASN A 644 -13.14 -50.31 21.39
CA ASN A 644 -14.00 -49.86 20.30
C ASN A 644 -14.98 -48.78 20.77
N ILE A 645 -14.82 -47.55 20.25
CA ILE A 645 -15.64 -46.39 20.63
C ILE A 645 -16.41 -45.83 19.44
N SER A 646 -17.61 -45.30 19.70
CA SER A 646 -18.40 -44.62 18.68
C SER A 646 -17.99 -43.15 18.55
N SER A 647 -18.19 -42.56 17.37
CA SER A 647 -18.04 -41.11 17.15
C SER A 647 -18.95 -40.29 18.10
N GLY A 648 -20.15 -40.80 18.40
CA GLY A 648 -21.06 -40.20 19.38
C GLY A 648 -20.49 -40.16 20.80
N SER A 649 -19.77 -41.21 21.22
CA SER A 649 -19.09 -41.27 22.51
C SER A 649 -18.00 -40.18 22.60
N ILE A 650 -17.21 -40.02 21.55
CA ILE A 650 -16.16 -38.97 21.48
C ILE A 650 -16.80 -37.58 21.58
N SER A 651 -17.88 -37.33 20.84
CA SER A 651 -18.64 -36.08 20.91
C SER A 651 -19.17 -35.81 22.32
N THR A 652 -19.59 -36.86 23.03
CA THR A 652 -20.07 -36.79 24.41
C THR A 652 -18.94 -36.46 25.39
N PHE A 653 -17.73 -36.99 25.18
CA PHE A 653 -16.57 -36.64 26.01
C PHE A 653 -16.20 -35.17 25.90
N ILE A 654 -16.33 -34.57 24.71
CA ILE A 654 -16.09 -33.13 24.54
C ILE A 654 -17.11 -32.32 25.35
N LYS A 655 -18.37 -32.77 25.41
CA LYS A 655 -19.42 -32.16 26.25
C LYS A 655 -19.20 -32.38 27.75
N TYR A 656 -18.52 -33.45 28.17
CA TYR A 656 -18.16 -33.68 29.57
C TYR A 656 -17.28 -32.54 30.14
N ARG A 657 -16.47 -31.88 29.30
CA ARG A 657 -15.59 -30.76 29.73
C ARG A 657 -16.36 -29.50 30.15
N THR A 658 -17.57 -29.26 29.67
CA THR A 658 -18.35 -28.06 30.06
C THR A 658 -18.99 -28.17 31.44
N TYR A 659 -19.11 -29.37 32.02
CA TYR A 659 -19.63 -29.56 33.38
C TYR A 659 -18.53 -29.64 34.44
N ALA A 660 -17.37 -30.25 34.14
CA ALA A 660 -16.28 -30.40 35.11
C ALA A 660 -15.63 -29.06 35.52
N THR A 661 -15.58 -28.07 34.62
CA THR A 661 -15.06 -26.72 34.92
C THR A 661 -16.04 -25.84 35.69
N ARG A 662 -17.33 -26.20 35.78
CA ARG A 662 -18.35 -25.46 36.54
C ARG A 662 -18.46 -25.87 38.02
N LYS A 663 -17.85 -27.00 38.42
CA LYS A 663 -17.86 -27.48 39.81
C LYS A 663 -16.56 -27.21 40.60
N LYS A 664 -15.59 -26.51 40.00
CA LYS A 664 -14.36 -26.02 40.65
C LYS A 664 -14.16 -24.51 40.43
N ARG A 665 -15.27 -23.77 40.35
CA ARG A 665 -15.31 -22.32 40.47
C ARG A 665 -16.31 -21.94 41.54
#